data_AF-A0A154QGV1-F1
#
_entry.id   AF-A0A154QGV1-F1
#
_cell.length_a   1.000
_cell.length_b   1.000
_cell.length_c   1.000
_cell.angle_alpha   90.00
_cell.angle_beta   90.00
_cell.angle_gamma   90.00
#
_symmetry.space_group_name_H-M   'P 1'
#
loop_
_entity.id
_entity.type
_entity.pdbx_description
1 polymer ?
#
loop_
_entity_poly.entity_id
_entity_poly.type
_entity_poly.pdbx_seq_one_letter_code
_entity_poly.pdbx_strand_id
1 'polypeptide(L)'
;MAAEVRLAVLALPGLWPDSLGNYLASLGLLRVLAKRWPSTRIAWRDEVLQVVGGPNSLDELLDELVRIADTQEWTQYNKAWSDAQKEGTKAKSGAPLAAWQATAQESAVQLFAAHAVPHSRVSFNPLLGSGGNAGRRDFAAGWKKAVSALKSAISTLKEARTEHANALTAADQVRNDALNQVEAKHGEAIANAASARTEVTRAKAISKADDARTKGTEKAHEKHQASVKKANDTLRKVVQPQDQLKVLLQGQPSDWLAEKLGAGSWFSEATKLYNSGQAPAREGQVSPWAMALACEGLSFLAGGASRRLGARSARAVGAFPFVTQPIAASEEKEAGRLRGELWIPIWSRPMSLAEASSLFSRGRAELHGRGALTPAAFASAIRKRGVDGGVSEFRRFTLGRTTSSNTFEPRLETRLPLAPDAASGAATATTLERVTALIEQRSFPKDGKRFVGLRGPIESTLLDVAAEPGNHEAGIALLDALVSALDRIDRNRSFREGKVRWEPLPLEWLASLFADEQPGVEARLALSLVSSFPKTLPFTGFRFGVEWARELSGNHVYDWTTEPRWFEHSKVAPARWTWGPGRLARVLSAVLSRRLLEEERLDATGTRRPRNRAPLLATTSHARRWLAGDLDEELLLAWLSRLALFDWRRVPNEFSGVIAPDGDVPSADGELALLGLLQPLIDRRPLVVRDLSDDLLAEKTGARTTEAARALVTLIGAGNLDAAVRLASSRYAMARAHLAAFDATFAVHEPGRLVAALLYTLSDRDRAVLFKRWLRPRRRPQRGEAHA
;
A
#
# COMPACT_ATOMS: atom_id res chain seq x y z
N MET A 1 37.54 22.95 -23.26
CA MET A 1 36.48 22.86 -22.23
C MET A 1 35.15 23.00 -22.93
N ALA A 2 34.35 21.93 -23.02
CA ALA A 2 33.00 22.03 -23.58
C ALA A 2 32.17 22.91 -22.64
N ALA A 3 31.55 23.97 -23.17
CA ALA A 3 30.68 24.85 -22.41
C ALA A 3 29.58 24.00 -21.75
N GLU A 4 29.38 24.19 -20.44
CA GLU A 4 28.35 23.51 -19.67
C GLU A 4 26.96 23.86 -20.25
N VAL A 5 26.34 22.93 -20.97
CA VAL A 5 25.01 23.12 -21.56
C VAL A 5 23.97 23.04 -20.44
N ARG A 6 23.51 24.20 -19.96
CA ARG A 6 22.42 24.29 -18.98
C ARG A 6 21.08 24.24 -19.71
N LEU A 7 20.31 23.19 -19.45
CA LEU A 7 18.94 23.07 -19.96
C LEU A 7 18.00 23.95 -19.14
N ALA A 8 17.10 24.66 -19.81
CA ALA A 8 16.02 25.40 -19.14
C ALA A 8 15.13 24.44 -18.33
N VAL A 9 14.68 24.89 -17.17
CA VAL A 9 13.77 24.15 -16.28
C VAL A 9 12.59 25.04 -15.94
N LEU A 10 11.37 24.56 -16.21
CA LEU A 10 10.13 25.23 -15.84
C LEU A 10 9.36 24.36 -14.84
N ALA A 11 9.07 24.94 -13.67
CA ALA A 11 8.25 24.32 -12.64
C ALA A 11 6.76 24.64 -12.88
N LEU A 12 5.93 23.60 -12.95
CA LEU A 12 4.49 23.70 -13.22
C LEU A 12 3.70 23.07 -12.04
N PRO A 13 3.49 23.81 -10.94
CA PRO A 13 2.90 23.27 -9.71
C PRO A 13 1.44 22.84 -9.86
N GLY A 14 0.70 23.33 -10.86
CA GLY A 14 -0.69 22.93 -11.10
C GLY A 14 -0.88 21.53 -11.68
N LEU A 15 0.22 20.89 -12.12
CA LEU A 15 0.22 19.54 -12.69
C LEU A 15 0.74 18.48 -11.70
N TRP A 16 0.23 18.51 -10.46
CA TRP A 16 0.61 17.56 -9.41
C TRP A 16 0.09 16.13 -9.69
N PRO A 17 0.82 15.06 -9.29
CA PRO A 17 0.46 13.69 -9.66
C PRO A 17 -0.69 13.06 -8.85
N ASP A 18 -1.15 13.68 -7.76
CA ASP A 18 -2.25 13.15 -6.93
C ASP A 18 -3.62 13.19 -7.62
N SER A 19 -3.76 14.01 -8.67
CA SER A 19 -4.92 13.99 -9.55
C SER A 19 -4.58 13.19 -10.79
N LEU A 20 -5.33 12.12 -11.07
CA LEU A 20 -5.12 11.31 -12.26
C LEU A 20 -5.22 12.14 -13.55
N GLY A 21 -6.13 13.11 -13.59
CA GLY A 21 -6.27 14.04 -14.70
C GLY A 21 -5.05 14.94 -14.89
N ASN A 22 -4.45 15.44 -13.79
CA ASN A 22 -3.23 16.25 -13.85
C ASN A 22 -2.02 15.41 -14.28
N TYR A 23 -1.93 14.16 -13.82
CA TYR A 23 -0.91 13.22 -14.28
C TYR A 23 -1.03 12.96 -15.79
N LEU A 24 -2.24 12.68 -16.29
CA LEU A 24 -2.49 12.53 -17.73
C LEU A 24 -2.18 13.81 -18.50
N ALA A 25 -2.54 14.99 -17.97
CA ALA A 25 -2.22 16.28 -18.58
C ALA A 25 -0.70 16.53 -18.64
N SER A 26 0.07 16.07 -17.66
CA SER A 26 1.53 16.13 -17.66
C SER A 26 2.14 15.28 -18.78
N LEU A 27 1.65 14.04 -18.95
CA LEU A 27 2.06 13.16 -20.06
C LEU A 27 1.67 13.75 -21.42
N GLY A 28 0.47 14.32 -21.51
CA GLY A 28 0.00 15.01 -22.71
C GLY A 28 0.86 16.22 -23.05
N LEU A 29 1.25 17.00 -22.03
CA LEU A 29 2.15 18.14 -22.18
C LEU A 29 3.51 17.69 -22.73
N LEU A 30 4.12 16.63 -22.18
CA LEU A 30 5.36 16.05 -22.73
C LEU A 30 5.22 15.71 -24.22
N ARG A 31 4.13 15.04 -24.59
CA ARG A 31 3.87 14.61 -25.98
C ARG A 31 3.67 15.80 -26.92
N VAL A 32 2.97 16.83 -26.47
CA VAL A 32 2.73 18.05 -27.25
C VAL A 32 4.03 18.84 -27.45
N LEU A 33 4.76 19.13 -26.37
CA LEU A 33 5.98 19.94 -26.41
C LEU A 33 7.10 19.24 -27.19
N ALA A 34 7.20 17.91 -27.12
CA ALA A 34 8.19 17.15 -27.86
C ALA A 34 8.09 17.30 -29.38
N LYS A 35 6.94 17.74 -29.92
CA LYS A 35 6.78 18.03 -31.36
C LYS A 35 7.62 19.24 -31.80
N ARG A 36 7.69 20.29 -30.96
CA ARG A 36 8.44 21.53 -31.23
C ARG A 36 9.85 21.49 -30.63
N TRP A 37 9.98 20.93 -29.43
CA TRP A 37 11.24 20.79 -28.69
C TRP A 37 11.52 19.31 -28.38
N PRO A 38 12.19 18.56 -29.29
CA PRO A 38 12.45 17.13 -29.10
C PRO A 38 13.29 16.79 -27.86
N SER A 39 14.04 17.76 -27.33
CA SER A 39 14.80 17.65 -26.08
C SER A 39 13.95 17.76 -24.81
N THR A 40 12.64 18.02 -24.93
CA THR A 40 11.75 18.13 -23.78
C THR A 40 11.73 16.84 -22.97
N ARG A 41 11.94 17.00 -21.67
CA ARG A 41 11.82 15.94 -20.67
C ARG A 41 10.92 16.42 -19.54
N ILE A 42 10.29 15.50 -18.83
CA ILE A 42 9.58 15.81 -17.59
C ILE A 42 10.07 14.95 -16.42
N ALA A 43 9.97 15.48 -15.21
CA ALA A 43 10.10 14.74 -13.96
C ALA A 43 9.22 15.38 -12.89
N TRP A 44 8.86 14.62 -11.86
CA TRP A 44 8.26 15.19 -10.65
C TRP A 44 9.31 15.31 -9.55
N ARG A 45 9.43 16.50 -8.97
CA ARG A 45 10.28 16.79 -7.82
C ARG A 45 9.47 17.60 -6.84
N ASP A 46 9.44 17.15 -5.58
CA ASP A 46 8.66 17.79 -4.51
C ASP A 46 7.21 18.03 -4.92
N GLU A 47 6.58 17.01 -5.53
CA GLU A 47 5.20 17.05 -6.07
C GLU A 47 4.97 17.98 -7.27
N VAL A 48 5.99 18.71 -7.72
CA VAL A 48 5.89 19.66 -8.84
C VAL A 48 6.43 19.05 -10.13
N LEU A 49 5.67 19.20 -11.21
CA LEU A 49 6.13 18.83 -12.55
C LEU A 49 7.23 19.80 -13.01
N GLN A 50 8.39 19.24 -13.36
CA GLN A 50 9.53 19.95 -13.91
C GLN A 50 9.63 19.64 -15.40
N VAL A 51 9.49 20.65 -16.27
CA VAL A 51 9.74 20.54 -17.71
C VAL A 51 11.18 20.97 -17.98
N VAL A 52 12.00 20.08 -18.53
CA VAL A 52 13.44 20.26 -18.71
C VAL A 52 13.82 20.20 -20.19
N GLY A 53 14.59 21.18 -20.66
CA GLY A 53 15.08 21.22 -22.04
C GLY A 53 13.99 21.44 -23.10
N GLY A 54 12.86 22.03 -22.70
CA GLY A 54 11.77 22.48 -23.56
C GLY A 54 11.78 24.03 -23.71
N PRO A 55 10.63 24.71 -23.58
CA PRO A 55 10.56 26.17 -23.66
C PRO A 55 11.42 26.85 -22.58
N ASN A 56 11.96 28.03 -22.90
CA ASN A 56 12.87 28.77 -22.02
C ASN A 56 12.15 29.57 -20.94
N SER A 57 10.87 29.87 -21.14
CA SER A 57 10.03 30.65 -20.24
C SER A 57 8.60 30.12 -20.18
N LEU A 58 7.86 30.51 -19.15
CA LEU A 58 6.44 30.21 -19.06
C LEU A 58 5.66 30.87 -20.21
N ASP A 59 6.01 32.09 -20.61
CA ASP A 59 5.30 32.79 -21.69
C ASP A 59 5.47 32.08 -23.03
N GLU A 60 6.67 31.59 -23.35
CA GLU A 60 6.93 30.78 -24.55
C GLU A 60 6.11 29.47 -24.56
N LEU A 61 5.96 28.84 -23.40
CA LEU A 61 5.10 27.66 -23.24
C LEU A 61 3.62 28.00 -23.49
N LEU A 62 3.15 29.09 -22.90
CA LEU A 62 1.76 29.54 -23.02
C LEU A 62 1.43 29.89 -24.48
N ASP A 63 2.31 30.64 -25.16
CA ASP A 63 2.16 31.02 -26.56
C ASP A 63 2.08 29.80 -27.48
N GLU A 64 2.92 28.78 -27.27
CA GLU A 64 2.88 27.56 -28.07
C GLU A 64 1.57 26.78 -27.88
N LEU A 65 1.09 26.65 -26.64
CA LEU A 65 -0.17 25.94 -26.39
C LEU A 65 -1.38 26.71 -26.94
N VAL A 66 -1.38 28.04 -26.87
CA VAL A 66 -2.38 28.90 -27.53
C VAL A 66 -2.34 28.74 -29.04
N ARG A 67 -1.15 28.72 -29.65
CA ARG A 67 -0.97 28.46 -31.08
C ARG A 67 -1.58 27.11 -31.48
N ILE A 68 -1.28 26.04 -30.74
CA ILE A 68 -1.83 24.70 -31.00
C ILE A 68 -3.35 24.67 -30.87
N ALA A 69 -3.91 25.39 -29.89
CA ALA A 69 -5.35 25.51 -29.73
C ALA A 69 -6.02 26.26 -30.89
N ASP A 70 -5.39 27.32 -31.40
CA ASP A 70 -5.85 28.11 -32.54
C ASP A 70 -5.82 27.32 -33.85
N THR A 71 -4.70 26.62 -34.12
CA THR A 71 -4.50 25.81 -35.33
C THR A 71 -5.13 24.41 -35.23
N GLN A 72 -5.58 24.01 -34.04
CA GLN A 72 -6.15 22.69 -33.72
C GLN A 72 -5.19 21.51 -34.00
N GLU A 73 -3.90 21.70 -33.74
CA GLU A 73 -2.85 20.67 -33.92
C GLU A 73 -2.82 19.59 -32.81
N TRP A 74 -3.95 19.39 -32.14
CA TRP A 74 -4.17 18.31 -31.18
C TRP A 74 -4.29 16.97 -31.91
N THR A 75 -3.88 15.88 -31.24
CA THR A 75 -4.19 14.51 -31.65
C THR A 75 -5.70 14.33 -31.69
N GLN A 76 -6.23 13.96 -32.85
CA GLN A 76 -7.67 13.78 -32.99
C GLN A 76 -8.19 12.64 -32.11
N TYR A 77 -9.12 12.95 -31.21
CA TYR A 77 -9.83 11.97 -30.42
C TYR A 77 -11.20 11.69 -31.02
N ASN A 78 -11.25 10.70 -31.91
CA ASN A 78 -12.49 10.11 -32.40
C ASN A 78 -12.65 8.68 -31.88
N LYS A 79 -13.85 8.11 -32.03
CA LYS A 79 -14.15 6.70 -31.74
C LYS A 79 -14.38 5.93 -33.04
N ALA A 80 -13.43 6.01 -33.97
CA ALA A 80 -13.54 5.34 -35.27
C ALA A 80 -13.78 3.82 -35.18
N TRP A 81 -13.43 3.19 -34.04
CA TRP A 81 -13.66 1.77 -33.75
C TRP A 81 -15.06 1.45 -33.19
N SER A 82 -15.94 2.43 -32.99
CA SER A 82 -17.22 2.26 -32.27
C SER A 82 -18.11 1.17 -32.85
N ASP A 83 -18.21 1.05 -34.17
CA ASP A 83 -19.12 0.08 -34.77
C ASP A 83 -18.58 -1.35 -34.70
N ALA A 84 -17.28 -1.52 -35.00
CA ALA A 84 -16.57 -2.78 -34.76
C ALA A 84 -16.61 -3.19 -33.27
N GLN A 85 -16.56 -2.23 -32.34
CA GLN A 85 -16.72 -2.49 -30.92
C GLN A 85 -18.12 -3.01 -30.58
N LYS A 86 -19.19 -2.40 -31.10
CA LYS A 86 -20.57 -2.84 -30.88
C LYS A 86 -20.78 -4.24 -31.44
N GLU A 87 -20.27 -4.52 -32.63
CA GLU A 87 -20.31 -5.82 -33.26
C GLU A 87 -19.59 -6.88 -32.41
N GLY A 88 -18.34 -6.62 -32.02
CA GLY A 88 -17.57 -7.52 -31.16
C GLY A 88 -18.21 -7.76 -29.79
N THR A 89 -18.85 -6.74 -29.20
CA THR A 89 -19.57 -6.87 -27.94
C THR A 89 -20.80 -7.78 -28.08
N LYS A 90 -21.59 -7.61 -29.15
CA LYS A 90 -22.74 -8.47 -29.46
C LYS A 90 -22.31 -9.91 -29.73
N ALA A 91 -21.24 -10.09 -30.53
CA ALA A 91 -20.69 -11.40 -30.87
C ALA A 91 -19.88 -12.04 -29.73
N LYS A 92 -19.61 -11.32 -28.63
CA LYS A 92 -18.68 -11.72 -27.55
C LYS A 92 -17.31 -12.15 -28.10
N SER A 93 -16.81 -11.45 -29.11
CA SER A 93 -15.57 -11.73 -29.84
C SER A 93 -14.74 -10.45 -30.01
N GLY A 94 -13.42 -10.56 -29.95
CA GLY A 94 -12.53 -9.45 -30.30
C GLY A 94 -12.22 -9.35 -31.80
N ALA A 95 -12.66 -10.32 -32.61
CA ALA A 95 -12.32 -10.39 -34.04
C ALA A 95 -12.75 -9.14 -34.84
N PRO A 96 -13.96 -8.55 -34.66
CA PRO A 96 -14.33 -7.35 -35.40
C PRO A 96 -13.40 -6.15 -35.14
N LEU A 97 -12.99 -5.97 -33.88
CA LEU A 97 -12.02 -4.92 -33.52
C LEU A 97 -10.61 -5.21 -34.05
N ALA A 98 -10.17 -6.48 -34.08
CA ALA A 98 -8.89 -6.85 -34.69
C ALA A 98 -8.88 -6.57 -36.20
N ALA A 99 -9.98 -6.89 -36.90
CA ALA A 99 -10.11 -6.62 -38.33
C ALA A 99 -10.12 -5.11 -38.64
N TRP A 100 -10.83 -4.32 -37.84
CA TRP A 100 -10.77 -2.86 -37.92
C TRP A 100 -9.35 -2.36 -37.66
N GLN A 101 -8.68 -2.82 -36.61
CA GLN A 101 -7.32 -2.39 -36.26
C GLN A 101 -6.31 -2.65 -37.38
N ALA A 102 -6.46 -3.77 -38.12
CA ALA A 102 -5.56 -4.13 -39.23
C ALA A 102 -5.66 -3.19 -40.45
N THR A 103 -6.77 -2.48 -40.59
CA THR A 103 -7.05 -1.59 -41.73
C THR A 103 -7.14 -0.11 -41.35
N ALA A 104 -7.13 0.20 -40.05
CA ALA A 104 -7.21 1.55 -39.53
C ALA A 104 -5.92 2.35 -39.78
N GLN A 105 -6.06 3.66 -39.92
CA GLN A 105 -4.91 4.58 -39.96
C GLN A 105 -4.15 4.55 -38.64
N GLU A 106 -2.81 4.65 -38.71
CA GLU A 106 -1.92 4.58 -37.56
C GLU A 106 -2.29 5.58 -36.45
N SER A 107 -2.70 6.79 -36.83
CA SER A 107 -3.16 7.85 -35.92
C SER A 107 -4.37 7.42 -35.07
N ALA A 108 -5.29 6.64 -35.64
CA ALA A 108 -6.46 6.10 -34.93
C ALA A 108 -6.08 4.90 -34.06
N VAL A 109 -5.13 4.08 -34.51
CA VAL A 109 -4.66 2.89 -33.77
C VAL A 109 -3.97 3.30 -32.46
N GLN A 110 -3.17 4.38 -32.47
CA GLN A 110 -2.45 4.85 -31.29
C GLN A 110 -3.38 5.14 -30.11
N LEU A 111 -4.52 5.77 -30.38
CA LEU A 111 -5.51 6.07 -29.33
C LEU A 111 -6.42 4.88 -29.03
N PHE A 112 -6.83 4.11 -30.05
CA PHE A 112 -7.60 2.88 -29.87
C PHE A 112 -6.93 1.91 -28.89
N ALA A 113 -5.61 1.71 -29.02
CA ALA A 113 -4.85 0.80 -28.18
C ALA A 113 -5.00 1.13 -26.69
N ALA A 114 -5.13 2.41 -26.32
CA ALA A 114 -5.35 2.82 -24.94
C ALA A 114 -6.72 2.40 -24.38
N HIS A 115 -7.70 2.15 -25.24
CA HIS A 115 -9.10 1.89 -24.89
C HIS A 115 -9.44 0.40 -24.84
N ALA A 116 -8.93 -0.36 -25.80
CA ALA A 116 -9.34 -1.72 -26.01
C ALA A 116 -8.20 -2.56 -26.57
N VAL A 117 -8.13 -3.80 -26.12
CA VAL A 117 -7.28 -4.83 -26.71
C VAL A 117 -8.18 -5.93 -27.27
N PRO A 118 -8.20 -6.13 -28.60
CA PRO A 118 -8.92 -7.24 -29.19
C PRO A 118 -8.18 -8.55 -28.92
N HIS A 119 -8.93 -9.55 -28.43
CA HIS A 119 -8.45 -10.93 -28.30
C HIS A 119 -9.64 -11.90 -28.47
N SER A 120 -9.71 -13.02 -27.74
CA SER A 120 -10.85 -13.94 -27.75
C SER A 120 -12.13 -13.21 -27.34
N ARG A 121 -11.97 -12.24 -26.42
CA ARG A 121 -12.93 -11.18 -26.13
C ARG A 121 -12.20 -9.85 -26.06
N VAL A 122 -12.95 -8.77 -26.20
CA VAL A 122 -12.42 -7.42 -26.01
C VAL A 122 -12.12 -7.20 -24.53
N SER A 123 -10.88 -6.79 -24.23
CA SER A 123 -10.51 -6.28 -22.91
C SER A 123 -10.51 -4.76 -22.96
N PHE A 124 -11.32 -4.11 -22.13
CA PHE A 124 -11.38 -2.65 -22.09
C PHE A 124 -10.53 -2.10 -20.96
N ASN A 125 -9.94 -0.92 -21.17
CA ASN A 125 -9.23 -0.20 -20.12
C ASN A 125 -10.24 0.27 -19.07
N PRO A 126 -10.12 -0.15 -17.80
CA PRO A 126 -11.06 0.24 -16.75
C PRO A 126 -11.19 1.75 -16.58
N LEU A 127 -10.13 2.52 -16.86
CA LEU A 127 -10.11 3.98 -16.82
C LEU A 127 -11.06 4.62 -17.86
N LEU A 128 -11.21 3.96 -19.01
CA LEU A 128 -11.93 4.47 -20.18
C LEU A 128 -13.28 3.76 -20.38
N GLY A 129 -13.69 2.93 -19.41
CA GLY A 129 -14.96 2.22 -19.40
C GLY A 129 -15.13 1.28 -20.60
N SER A 130 -16.29 1.30 -21.24
CA SER A 130 -16.57 0.45 -22.40
C SER A 130 -16.08 1.13 -23.69
N GLY A 131 -14.76 1.24 -23.84
CA GLY A 131 -14.13 1.69 -25.09
C GLY A 131 -14.29 3.19 -25.38
N GLY A 132 -14.23 4.03 -24.35
CA GLY A 132 -14.31 5.51 -24.47
C GLY A 132 -15.56 6.10 -23.85
N ASN A 133 -16.37 5.26 -23.20
CA ASN A 133 -17.55 5.67 -22.44
C ASN A 133 -17.50 5.10 -21.02
N ALA A 134 -17.57 5.96 -20.00
CA ALA A 134 -17.67 5.57 -18.61
C ALA A 134 -19.00 6.06 -18.01
N GLY A 135 -19.98 5.16 -17.89
CA GLY A 135 -21.34 5.56 -17.51
C GLY A 135 -21.97 6.43 -18.60
N ARG A 136 -22.35 7.67 -18.26
CA ARG A 136 -22.89 8.66 -19.22
C ARG A 136 -21.83 9.57 -19.85
N ARG A 137 -20.54 9.36 -19.55
CA ARG A 137 -19.43 10.22 -20.01
C ARG A 137 -18.88 9.69 -21.31
N ASP A 138 -18.93 10.50 -22.37
CA ASP A 138 -18.30 10.25 -23.67
C ASP A 138 -17.06 11.15 -23.81
N PHE A 139 -15.88 10.54 -23.73
CA PHE A 139 -14.63 11.30 -23.69
C PHE A 139 -14.28 11.95 -25.03
N ALA A 140 -14.65 11.34 -26.15
CA ALA A 140 -14.40 11.92 -27.48
C ALA A 140 -15.31 13.14 -27.73
N ALA A 141 -16.58 13.06 -27.33
CA ALA A 141 -17.49 14.20 -27.39
C ALA A 141 -17.01 15.35 -26.48
N GLY A 142 -16.55 15.01 -25.28
CA GLY A 142 -15.96 15.96 -24.34
C GLY A 142 -14.70 16.65 -24.88
N TRP A 143 -13.78 15.89 -25.49
CA TRP A 143 -12.57 16.42 -26.12
C TRP A 143 -12.92 17.39 -27.25
N LYS A 144 -13.85 17.00 -28.14
CA LYS A 144 -14.30 17.85 -29.24
C LYS A 144 -14.90 19.18 -28.74
N LYS A 145 -15.69 19.11 -27.67
CA LYS A 145 -16.25 20.31 -27.02
C LYS A 145 -15.16 21.20 -26.42
N ALA A 146 -14.14 20.62 -25.77
CA ALA A 146 -13.03 21.37 -25.20
C ALA A 146 -12.20 22.07 -26.29
N VAL A 147 -11.75 21.35 -27.32
CA VAL A 147 -10.94 21.93 -28.41
C VAL A 147 -11.73 23.00 -29.18
N SER A 148 -13.03 22.80 -29.40
CA SER A 148 -13.89 23.82 -30.02
C SER A 148 -14.03 25.07 -29.15
N ALA A 149 -14.18 24.90 -27.83
CA ALA A 149 -14.27 26.02 -26.89
C ALA A 149 -12.96 26.82 -26.85
N LEU A 150 -11.81 26.14 -26.88
CA LEU A 150 -10.49 26.78 -26.97
C LEU A 150 -10.35 27.63 -28.23
N LYS A 151 -10.61 27.05 -29.41
CA LYS A 151 -10.54 27.78 -30.68
C LYS A 151 -11.51 28.95 -30.74
N SER A 152 -12.75 28.75 -30.31
CA SER A 152 -13.76 29.81 -30.29
C SER A 152 -13.33 30.96 -29.40
N ALA A 153 -12.84 30.69 -28.19
CA ALA A 153 -12.39 31.73 -27.27
C ALA A 153 -11.19 32.52 -27.81
N ILE A 154 -10.26 31.85 -28.50
CA ILE A 154 -9.11 32.51 -29.15
C ILE A 154 -9.58 33.43 -30.28
N SER A 155 -10.52 32.97 -31.13
CA SER A 155 -11.08 33.81 -32.21
C SER A 155 -11.78 35.05 -31.65
N THR A 156 -12.67 34.85 -30.66
CA THR A 156 -13.40 35.94 -30.00
C THR A 156 -12.44 36.93 -29.35
N LEU A 157 -11.33 36.47 -28.74
CA LEU A 157 -10.33 37.37 -28.17
C LEU A 157 -9.58 38.17 -29.24
N LYS A 158 -9.25 37.58 -30.39
CA LYS A 158 -8.62 38.31 -31.51
C LYS A 158 -9.53 39.39 -32.06
N GLU A 159 -10.81 39.08 -32.24
CA GLU A 159 -11.84 40.04 -32.64
C GLU A 159 -11.98 41.17 -31.61
N ALA A 160 -12.13 40.83 -30.33
CA ALA A 160 -12.24 41.80 -29.24
C ALA A 160 -10.99 42.70 -29.10
N ARG A 161 -9.78 42.18 -29.34
CA ARG A 161 -8.55 42.98 -29.37
C ARG A 161 -8.55 43.97 -30.53
N THR A 162 -9.08 43.57 -31.69
CA THR A 162 -9.22 44.45 -32.85
C THR A 162 -10.24 45.55 -32.59
N GLU A 163 -11.41 45.21 -32.02
CA GLU A 163 -12.43 46.18 -31.60
C GLU A 163 -11.90 47.14 -30.53
N HIS A 164 -11.12 46.63 -29.57
CA HIS A 164 -10.47 47.44 -28.54
C HIS A 164 -9.49 48.45 -29.14
N ALA A 165 -8.62 48.02 -30.06
CA ALA A 165 -7.69 48.92 -30.76
C ALA A 165 -8.44 50.01 -31.56
N ASN A 166 -9.53 49.65 -32.23
CA ASN A 166 -10.39 50.60 -32.94
C ASN A 166 -11.07 51.59 -31.97
N ALA A 167 -11.54 51.11 -30.81
CA ALA A 167 -12.16 51.95 -29.79
C ALA A 167 -11.15 52.92 -29.15
N LEU A 168 -9.90 52.51 -28.94
CA LEU A 168 -8.83 53.41 -28.48
C LEU A 168 -8.53 54.49 -29.51
N THR A 169 -8.37 54.11 -30.78
CA THR A 169 -8.15 55.05 -31.88
C THR A 169 -9.30 56.05 -31.99
N ALA A 170 -10.55 55.60 -31.88
CA ALA A 170 -11.72 56.47 -31.87
C ALA A 170 -11.76 57.39 -30.64
N ALA A 171 -11.36 56.90 -29.46
CA ALA A 171 -11.29 57.72 -28.25
C ALA A 171 -10.20 58.79 -28.33
N ASP A 172 -9.08 58.51 -28.99
CA ASP A 172 -8.03 59.49 -29.29
C ASP A 172 -8.50 60.53 -30.31
N GLN A 173 -9.19 60.12 -31.36
CA GLN A 173 -9.76 61.04 -32.33
C GLN A 173 -10.75 62.01 -31.67
N VAL A 174 -11.70 61.49 -30.87
CA VAL A 174 -12.67 62.32 -30.14
C VAL A 174 -11.97 63.27 -29.15
N ARG A 175 -10.89 62.84 -28.50
CA ARG A 175 -10.09 63.70 -27.62
C ARG A 175 -9.42 64.83 -28.41
N ASN A 176 -8.75 64.51 -29.51
CA ASN A 176 -8.06 65.48 -30.36
C ASN A 176 -9.03 66.49 -30.95
N ASP A 177 -10.20 66.05 -31.44
CA ASP A 177 -11.24 66.93 -31.97
C ASP A 177 -11.77 67.89 -30.88
N ALA A 178 -11.98 67.37 -29.66
CA ALA A 178 -12.40 68.19 -28.53
C ALA A 178 -11.34 69.21 -28.12
N LEU A 179 -10.05 68.83 -28.11
CA LEU A 179 -8.95 69.75 -27.82
C LEU A 179 -8.83 70.84 -28.88
N ASN A 180 -8.91 70.48 -30.17
CA ASN A 180 -8.90 71.43 -31.27
C ASN A 180 -10.06 72.43 -31.17
N GLN A 181 -11.26 71.98 -30.78
CA GLN A 181 -12.40 72.88 -30.53
C GLN A 181 -12.17 73.80 -29.33
N VAL A 182 -11.54 73.30 -28.25
CA VAL A 182 -11.18 74.11 -27.08
C VAL A 182 -10.16 75.17 -27.47
N GLU A 183 -9.15 74.83 -28.28
CA GLU A 183 -8.14 75.79 -28.77
C GLU A 183 -8.73 76.82 -29.73
N ALA A 184 -9.60 76.40 -30.66
CA ALA A 184 -10.30 77.32 -31.56
C ALA A 184 -11.15 78.35 -30.78
N LYS A 185 -11.96 77.87 -29.81
CA LYS A 185 -12.76 78.75 -28.94
C LYS A 185 -11.90 79.66 -28.07
N HIS A 186 -10.77 79.17 -27.59
CA HIS A 186 -9.81 79.98 -26.84
C HIS A 186 -9.22 81.08 -27.72
N GLY A 187 -8.78 80.75 -28.95
CA GLY A 187 -8.28 81.73 -29.93
C GLY A 187 -9.30 82.83 -30.25
N GLU A 188 -10.56 82.45 -30.50
CA GLU A 188 -11.67 83.41 -30.68
C GLU A 188 -11.89 84.30 -29.45
N ALA A 189 -11.87 83.72 -28.25
CA ALA A 189 -12.05 84.47 -27.00
C ALA A 189 -10.90 85.46 -26.75
N ILE A 190 -9.65 85.09 -27.06
CA ILE A 190 -8.47 85.95 -26.99
C ILE A 190 -8.55 87.10 -28.02
N ALA A 191 -8.97 86.80 -29.26
CA ALA A 191 -9.18 87.82 -30.29
C ALA A 191 -10.26 88.83 -29.88
N ASN A 192 -11.38 88.37 -29.31
CA ASN A 192 -12.43 89.23 -28.78
C ASN A 192 -11.96 90.07 -27.58
N ALA A 193 -11.12 89.51 -26.72
CA ALA A 193 -10.54 90.24 -25.58
C ALA A 193 -9.60 91.38 -26.02
N ALA A 194 -8.92 91.25 -27.17
CA ALA A 194 -8.06 92.29 -27.72
C ALA A 194 -8.81 93.59 -28.09
N SER A 195 -10.12 93.50 -28.32
CA SER A 195 -11.00 94.62 -28.68
C SER A 195 -11.56 95.39 -27.46
N ALA A 196 -11.15 95.06 -26.24
CA ALA A 196 -11.67 95.68 -25.00
C ALA A 196 -11.10 97.09 -24.74
N ARG A 197 -11.96 98.03 -24.29
CA ARG A 197 -11.65 99.48 -24.13
C ARG A 197 -10.64 99.84 -23.02
N THR A 198 -10.38 98.96 -22.06
CA THR A 198 -9.44 99.23 -20.95
C THR A 198 -8.61 97.98 -20.60
N GLU A 199 -7.37 98.18 -20.16
CA GLU A 199 -6.42 97.10 -19.81
C GLU A 199 -6.99 96.14 -18.75
N VAL A 200 -7.67 96.67 -17.73
CA VAL A 200 -8.28 95.87 -16.66
C VAL A 200 -9.35 94.92 -17.22
N THR A 201 -10.15 95.39 -18.18
CA THR A 201 -11.22 94.58 -18.80
C THR A 201 -10.64 93.53 -19.75
N ARG A 202 -9.55 93.86 -20.46
CA ARG A 202 -8.79 92.94 -21.31
C ARG A 202 -8.16 91.81 -20.50
N ALA A 203 -7.47 92.12 -19.41
CA ALA A 203 -6.85 91.13 -18.53
C ALA A 203 -7.87 90.16 -17.93
N LYS A 204 -9.04 90.68 -17.50
CA LYS A 204 -10.13 89.85 -16.95
C LYS A 204 -10.76 88.93 -18.00
N ALA A 205 -10.87 89.37 -19.25
CA ALA A 205 -11.37 88.55 -20.36
C ALA A 205 -10.39 87.44 -20.76
N ILE A 206 -9.08 87.73 -20.77
CA ILE A 206 -8.02 86.74 -21.03
C ILE A 206 -8.01 85.66 -19.94
N SER A 207 -7.99 86.05 -18.65
CA SER A 207 -8.04 85.10 -17.53
C SER A 207 -9.28 84.19 -17.60
N LYS A 208 -10.45 84.73 -17.98
CA LYS A 208 -11.67 83.93 -18.18
C LYS A 208 -11.54 82.95 -19.36
N ALA A 209 -10.85 83.34 -20.43
CA ALA A 209 -10.59 82.48 -21.59
C ALA A 209 -9.59 81.37 -21.27
N ASP A 210 -8.58 81.65 -20.44
CA ASP A 210 -7.62 80.66 -19.91
C ASP A 210 -8.33 79.65 -19.00
N ASP A 211 -9.14 80.11 -18.04
CA ASP A 211 -9.94 79.23 -17.17
C ASP A 211 -10.89 78.33 -17.96
N ALA A 212 -11.51 78.87 -19.02
CA ALA A 212 -12.38 78.11 -19.91
C ALA A 212 -11.61 77.08 -20.75
N ARG A 213 -10.39 77.42 -21.20
CA ARG A 213 -9.48 76.50 -21.88
C ARG A 213 -9.10 75.35 -20.95
N THR A 214 -8.65 75.65 -19.74
CA THR A 214 -8.26 74.65 -18.73
C THR A 214 -9.41 73.68 -18.44
N LYS A 215 -10.61 74.19 -18.11
CA LYS A 215 -11.79 73.34 -17.89
C LYS A 215 -12.21 72.53 -19.11
N GLY A 216 -12.07 73.13 -20.31
CA GLY A 216 -12.35 72.45 -21.58
C GLY A 216 -11.39 71.28 -21.82
N THR A 217 -10.08 71.49 -21.56
CA THR A 217 -9.05 70.46 -21.69
C THR A 217 -9.22 69.34 -20.67
N GLU A 218 -9.50 69.67 -19.40
CA GLU A 218 -9.79 68.68 -18.34
C GLU A 218 -10.97 67.80 -18.70
N LYS A 219 -12.09 68.41 -19.14
CA LYS A 219 -13.29 67.68 -19.57
C LYS A 219 -13.05 66.77 -20.78
N ALA A 220 -12.21 67.21 -21.73
CA ALA A 220 -11.80 66.38 -22.85
C ALA A 220 -10.98 65.16 -22.39
N HIS A 221 -10.08 65.38 -21.42
CA HIS A 221 -9.28 64.32 -20.80
C HIS A 221 -10.13 63.32 -19.99
N GLU A 222 -11.06 63.80 -19.18
CA GLU A 222 -11.99 62.96 -18.42
C GLU A 222 -12.84 62.07 -19.34
N LYS A 223 -13.39 62.65 -20.42
CA LYS A 223 -14.18 61.90 -21.41
C LYS A 223 -13.35 60.85 -22.15
N HIS A 224 -12.08 61.16 -22.43
CA HIS A 224 -11.14 60.21 -23.01
C HIS A 224 -10.85 59.06 -22.04
N GLN A 225 -10.51 59.35 -20.78
CA GLN A 225 -10.27 58.33 -19.75
C GLN A 225 -11.49 57.43 -19.53
N ALA A 226 -12.70 57.99 -19.52
CA ALA A 226 -13.94 57.21 -19.41
C ALA A 226 -14.13 56.26 -20.61
N SER A 227 -13.84 56.72 -21.83
CA SER A 227 -13.90 55.90 -23.05
C SER A 227 -12.86 54.76 -23.04
N VAL A 228 -11.62 55.08 -22.66
CA VAL A 228 -10.54 54.08 -22.51
C VAL A 228 -10.89 53.04 -21.46
N LYS A 229 -11.42 53.47 -20.30
CA LYS A 229 -11.89 52.56 -19.24
C LYS A 229 -12.98 51.62 -19.76
N LYS A 230 -13.99 52.15 -20.47
CA LYS A 230 -15.06 51.34 -21.05
C LYS A 230 -14.53 50.30 -22.05
N ALA A 231 -13.59 50.70 -22.92
CA ALA A 231 -12.95 49.78 -23.85
C ALA A 231 -12.19 48.65 -23.11
N ASN A 232 -11.40 49.01 -22.10
CA ASN A 232 -10.67 48.04 -21.25
C ASN A 232 -11.62 47.09 -20.51
N ASP A 233 -12.69 47.60 -19.91
CA ASP A 233 -13.70 46.80 -19.20
C ASP A 233 -14.43 45.82 -20.14
N THR A 234 -14.58 46.18 -21.41
CA THR A 234 -15.18 45.31 -22.42
C THR A 234 -14.24 44.17 -22.78
N LEU A 235 -12.96 44.48 -23.02
CA LEU A 235 -11.94 43.47 -23.32
C LEU A 235 -11.72 42.51 -22.14
N ARG A 236 -11.74 43.00 -20.90
CA ARG A 236 -11.58 42.20 -19.68
C ARG A 236 -12.68 41.16 -19.46
N LYS A 237 -13.89 41.40 -19.99
CA LYS A 237 -15.01 40.44 -19.89
C LYS A 237 -14.85 39.26 -20.84
N VAL A 238 -14.03 39.39 -21.87
CA VAL A 238 -13.73 38.30 -22.78
C VAL A 238 -12.75 37.35 -22.11
N VAL A 239 -13.05 36.05 -22.15
CA VAL A 239 -12.16 35.00 -21.63
C VAL A 239 -10.78 35.17 -22.25
N GLN A 240 -9.75 35.18 -21.41
CA GLN A 240 -8.35 35.24 -21.82
C GLN A 240 -7.77 33.81 -21.78
N PRO A 241 -7.70 33.06 -22.90
CA PRO A 241 -7.33 31.65 -22.86
C PRO A 241 -5.91 31.41 -22.32
N GLN A 242 -5.00 32.35 -22.59
CA GLN A 242 -3.62 32.33 -22.11
C GLN A 242 -3.54 32.49 -20.59
N ASP A 243 -4.28 33.43 -20.01
CA ASP A 243 -4.33 33.63 -18.55
C ASP A 243 -4.95 32.42 -17.86
N GLN A 244 -6.03 31.86 -18.43
CA GLN A 244 -6.67 30.65 -17.89
C GLN A 244 -5.75 29.42 -17.96
N LEU A 245 -4.92 29.32 -19.01
CA LEU A 245 -3.88 28.29 -19.09
C LEU A 245 -2.79 28.50 -18.04
N LYS A 246 -2.33 29.74 -17.85
CA LYS A 246 -1.33 30.09 -16.84
C LYS A 246 -1.82 29.72 -15.44
N VAL A 247 -3.06 30.08 -15.12
CA VAL A 247 -3.74 29.73 -13.86
C VAL A 247 -3.76 28.21 -13.66
N LEU A 248 -4.14 27.44 -14.68
CA LEU A 248 -4.11 25.97 -14.62
C LEU A 248 -2.71 25.43 -14.33
N LEU A 249 -1.69 25.89 -15.07
CA LEU A 249 -0.31 25.40 -14.93
C LEU A 249 0.35 25.82 -13.60
N GLN A 250 -0.09 26.94 -13.02
CA GLN A 250 0.35 27.45 -11.72
C GLN A 250 -0.46 26.89 -10.54
N GLY A 251 -1.51 26.10 -10.78
CA GLY A 251 -2.35 25.53 -9.73
C GLY A 251 -3.26 26.56 -9.06
N GLN A 252 -3.56 27.66 -9.74
CA GLN A 252 -4.47 28.69 -9.27
C GLN A 252 -5.93 28.35 -9.65
N PRO A 253 -6.94 28.85 -8.93
CA PRO A 253 -8.34 28.64 -9.29
C PRO A 253 -8.69 29.25 -10.65
N SER A 254 -9.28 28.46 -11.55
CA SER A 254 -9.72 28.92 -12.86
C SER A 254 -11.20 29.32 -12.85
N ASP A 255 -11.49 30.49 -13.44
CA ASP A 255 -12.85 30.97 -13.67
C ASP A 255 -13.47 30.37 -14.95
N TRP A 256 -12.67 29.72 -15.79
CA TRP A 256 -13.12 29.12 -17.05
C TRP A 256 -13.29 27.60 -16.94
N LEU A 257 -14.44 27.20 -16.41
CA LEU A 257 -14.83 25.80 -16.30
C LEU A 257 -15.98 25.47 -17.27
N ALA A 258 -15.82 24.40 -18.04
CA ALA A 258 -16.83 23.96 -18.99
C ALA A 258 -17.55 22.71 -18.51
N GLU A 259 -18.87 22.69 -18.68
CA GLU A 259 -19.71 21.56 -18.33
C GLU A 259 -19.69 20.47 -19.40
N LYS A 260 -20.06 19.24 -19.01
CA LYS A 260 -20.28 18.10 -19.93
C LYS A 260 -19.05 17.74 -20.77
N LEU A 261 -17.84 18.00 -20.27
CA LEU A 261 -16.60 17.53 -20.89
C LEU A 261 -16.31 16.04 -20.64
N GLY A 262 -17.07 15.37 -19.78
CA GLY A 262 -16.89 13.94 -19.49
C GLY A 262 -15.67 13.59 -18.63
N ALA A 263 -14.64 14.45 -18.58
CA ALA A 263 -13.40 14.21 -17.82
C ALA A 263 -13.48 14.39 -16.31
N GLY A 264 -14.65 14.69 -15.72
CA GLY A 264 -14.79 14.68 -14.26
C GLY A 264 -14.32 13.36 -13.63
N SER A 265 -14.37 12.23 -14.36
CA SER A 265 -13.77 10.94 -13.94
C SER A 265 -12.25 10.93 -13.87
N TRP A 266 -11.52 11.94 -14.28
CA TRP A 266 -10.06 11.98 -14.13
C TRP A 266 -9.66 13.04 -13.12
N PHE A 267 -10.47 14.09 -12.98
CA PHE A 267 -10.33 15.16 -12.03
C PHE A 267 -11.38 14.97 -10.92
N SER A 268 -11.08 14.14 -9.92
CA SER A 268 -12.07 13.77 -8.89
C SER A 268 -12.59 14.97 -8.10
N GLU A 269 -11.77 16.00 -7.88
CA GLU A 269 -12.17 17.30 -7.32
C GLU A 269 -13.26 18.01 -8.14
N ALA A 270 -13.33 17.74 -9.44
CA ALA A 270 -14.32 18.30 -10.34
C ALA A 270 -15.61 17.46 -10.41
N THR A 271 -15.75 16.35 -9.68
CA THR A 271 -17.00 15.54 -9.71
C THR A 271 -18.03 16.00 -8.69
N LYS A 272 -19.32 15.67 -8.95
CA LYS A 272 -20.50 16.01 -8.14
C LYS A 272 -20.27 15.67 -6.65
N LEU A 273 -20.01 16.70 -5.83
CA LEU A 273 -20.14 16.60 -4.38
C LEU A 273 -21.64 16.55 -4.03
N TYR A 274 -22.14 15.37 -3.67
CA TYR A 274 -23.46 15.24 -3.05
C TYR A 274 -23.33 15.44 -1.54
N ASN A 275 -24.14 16.34 -0.97
CA ASN A 275 -24.33 16.51 0.47
C ASN A 275 -23.05 16.77 1.31
N SER A 276 -22.12 17.60 0.84
CA SER A 276 -20.96 18.04 1.64
C SER A 276 -21.29 19.18 2.63
N GLY A 277 -22.57 19.48 2.89
CA GLY A 277 -23.01 20.52 3.83
C GLY A 277 -22.66 21.96 3.44
N GLN A 278 -21.81 22.18 2.43
CA GLN A 278 -21.21 23.50 2.16
C GLN A 278 -21.50 24.09 0.77
N ALA A 279 -22.15 23.38 -0.17
CA ALA A 279 -22.61 23.96 -1.43
C ALA A 279 -23.66 23.09 -2.17
N PRO A 280 -24.53 23.69 -3.02
CA PRO A 280 -25.40 22.94 -3.91
C PRO A 280 -24.61 22.13 -4.95
N ALA A 281 -25.17 20.98 -5.34
CA ALA A 281 -24.54 20.05 -6.29
C ALA A 281 -24.22 20.73 -7.63
N ARG A 282 -22.95 20.67 -8.07
CA ARG A 282 -22.51 21.18 -9.38
C ARG A 282 -22.24 20.01 -10.32
N GLU A 283 -22.73 20.07 -11.57
CA GLU A 283 -22.30 19.12 -12.61
C GLU A 283 -20.80 19.28 -12.85
N GLY A 284 -20.08 18.18 -13.08
CA GLY A 284 -18.62 18.27 -13.08
C GLY A 284 -18.08 19.20 -14.17
N GLN A 285 -17.45 20.29 -13.74
CA GLN A 285 -16.90 21.35 -14.59
C GLN A 285 -15.39 21.21 -14.62
N VAL A 286 -14.80 21.19 -15.82
CA VAL A 286 -13.36 21.01 -16.01
C VAL A 286 -12.86 22.09 -16.96
N SER A 287 -11.63 22.55 -16.77
CA SER A 287 -10.97 23.45 -17.73
C SER A 287 -10.86 22.79 -19.11
N PRO A 288 -11.22 23.48 -20.21
CA PRO A 288 -10.99 22.96 -21.56
C PRO A 288 -9.52 22.60 -21.83
N TRP A 289 -8.58 23.35 -21.25
CA TRP A 289 -7.14 23.05 -21.33
C TRP A 289 -6.79 21.72 -20.66
N ALA A 290 -7.29 21.50 -19.44
CA ALA A 290 -7.06 20.27 -18.69
C ALA A 290 -7.62 19.05 -19.43
N MET A 291 -8.79 19.17 -20.05
CA MET A 291 -9.37 18.12 -20.88
C MET A 291 -8.51 17.81 -22.11
N ALA A 292 -8.11 18.83 -22.87
CA ALA A 292 -7.30 18.65 -24.08
C ALA A 292 -5.95 17.98 -23.76
N LEU A 293 -5.23 18.47 -22.75
CA LEU A 293 -3.95 17.92 -22.31
C LEU A 293 -4.10 16.49 -21.76
N ALA A 294 -5.11 16.20 -20.93
CA ALA A 294 -5.30 14.85 -20.40
C ALA A 294 -5.56 13.82 -21.51
N CYS A 295 -6.34 14.19 -22.53
CA CYS A 295 -6.58 13.32 -23.68
C CYS A 295 -5.31 13.02 -24.48
N GLU A 296 -4.39 13.98 -24.62
CA GLU A 296 -3.09 13.75 -25.27
C GLU A 296 -2.24 12.70 -24.54
N GLY A 297 -2.35 12.64 -23.21
CA GLY A 297 -1.64 11.67 -22.37
C GLY A 297 -2.20 10.25 -22.43
N LEU A 298 -3.43 10.03 -22.90
CA LEU A 298 -4.04 8.69 -22.94
C LEU A 298 -3.28 7.70 -23.81
N SER A 299 -2.59 8.17 -24.86
CA SER A 299 -1.81 7.32 -25.76
C SER A 299 -0.69 6.54 -25.06
N PHE A 300 -0.21 6.99 -23.90
CA PHE A 300 0.76 6.24 -23.10
C PHE A 300 0.15 4.96 -22.52
N LEU A 301 -1.17 4.90 -22.30
CA LEU A 301 -1.85 3.75 -21.71
C LEU A 301 -2.17 2.66 -22.74
N ALA A 302 -1.43 2.60 -23.85
CA ALA A 302 -1.62 1.64 -24.93
C ALA A 302 -1.61 0.18 -24.42
N GLY A 303 -2.74 -0.48 -24.65
CA GLY A 303 -3.00 -1.89 -24.47
C GLY A 303 -2.26 -2.77 -25.48
N GLY A 304 -1.97 -4.01 -25.11
CA GLY A 304 -1.38 -4.99 -26.04
C GLY A 304 -1.83 -6.41 -25.71
N ALA A 305 -1.90 -7.25 -26.74
CA ALA A 305 -2.29 -8.66 -26.62
C ALA A 305 -1.20 -9.57 -26.01
N SER A 306 0.00 -9.04 -25.75
CA SER A 306 1.21 -9.84 -25.50
C SER A 306 1.85 -9.71 -24.10
N ARG A 307 1.19 -9.12 -23.09
CA ARG A 307 1.78 -9.02 -21.72
C ARG A 307 1.86 -10.34 -20.94
N ARG A 308 1.82 -11.49 -21.63
CA ARG A 308 1.71 -12.84 -21.04
C ARG A 308 2.71 -13.84 -21.59
N LEU A 309 3.72 -13.44 -22.38
CA LEU A 309 4.82 -14.34 -22.78
C LEU A 309 5.82 -14.60 -21.64
N GLY A 310 5.32 -14.92 -20.44
CA GLY A 310 5.98 -15.91 -19.59
C GLY A 310 5.49 -17.28 -20.06
N ALA A 311 6.40 -18.21 -20.33
CA ALA A 311 6.17 -19.50 -21.02
C ALA A 311 5.12 -20.47 -20.40
N ARG A 312 4.32 -20.06 -19.41
CA ARG A 312 3.42 -20.92 -18.62
C ARG A 312 2.01 -20.37 -18.36
N SER A 313 1.57 -19.25 -18.97
CA SER A 313 0.20 -18.74 -18.76
C SER A 313 -0.78 -19.25 -19.84
N ALA A 314 -1.75 -20.08 -19.44
CA ALA A 314 -2.64 -20.83 -20.34
C ALA A 314 -3.75 -20.00 -21.03
N ARG A 315 -3.83 -18.68 -20.82
CA ARG A 315 -4.79 -17.80 -21.49
C ARG A 315 -4.13 -16.46 -21.75
N ALA A 316 -4.02 -16.00 -22.99
CA ALA A 316 -3.70 -14.60 -23.24
C ALA A 316 -4.93 -13.72 -22.93
N VAL A 317 -4.73 -12.56 -22.31
CA VAL A 317 -5.76 -11.57 -21.95
C VAL A 317 -5.18 -10.22 -22.30
N GLY A 318 -6.00 -9.32 -22.85
CA GLY A 318 -5.57 -7.95 -23.09
C GLY A 318 -5.25 -7.25 -21.78
N ALA A 319 -4.05 -6.69 -21.68
CA ALA A 319 -3.61 -5.95 -20.49
C ALA A 319 -3.34 -4.49 -20.87
N PHE A 320 -3.34 -3.59 -19.88
CA PHE A 320 -3.00 -2.17 -19.99
C PHE A 320 -1.79 -1.86 -19.09
N PRO A 321 -0.94 -0.87 -19.40
CA PRO A 321 0.24 -0.59 -18.59
C PRO A 321 -0.15 -0.23 -17.17
N PHE A 322 0.45 -0.93 -16.19
CA PHE A 322 0.25 -0.67 -14.77
C PHE A 322 -1.21 -0.72 -14.28
N VAL A 323 -2.06 -1.50 -14.96
CA VAL A 323 -3.44 -1.73 -14.55
C VAL A 323 -3.58 -3.13 -13.95
N THR A 324 -4.16 -3.22 -12.75
CA THR A 324 -4.46 -4.48 -12.07
C THR A 324 -5.96 -4.69 -11.94
N GLN A 325 -6.33 -5.92 -11.58
CA GLN A 325 -7.65 -6.21 -11.01
C GLN A 325 -7.86 -5.37 -9.74
N PRO A 326 -9.13 -5.10 -9.36
CA PRO A 326 -9.41 -4.44 -8.10
C PRO A 326 -9.00 -5.32 -6.91
N ILE A 327 -8.71 -4.68 -5.78
CA ILE A 327 -8.59 -5.36 -4.48
C ILE A 327 -9.82 -6.24 -4.23
N ALA A 328 -9.58 -7.41 -3.65
CA ALA A 328 -10.62 -8.31 -3.19
C ALA A 328 -11.55 -7.61 -2.18
N ALA A 329 -12.85 -7.89 -2.28
CA ALA A 329 -13.83 -7.29 -1.38
C ALA A 329 -13.66 -7.81 0.05
N SER A 330 -13.67 -6.90 1.02
CA SER A 330 -13.67 -7.25 2.44
C SER A 330 -15.07 -7.66 2.90
N GLU A 331 -16.10 -7.06 2.31
CA GLU A 331 -17.51 -7.35 2.61
C GLU A 331 -18.38 -7.52 1.37
N GLU A 332 -19.53 -8.21 1.51
CA GLU A 332 -20.43 -8.51 0.37
C GLU A 332 -20.92 -7.25 -0.33
N LYS A 333 -21.18 -6.17 0.42
CA LYS A 333 -21.65 -4.89 -0.12
C LYS A 333 -20.62 -4.14 -0.96
N GLU A 334 -19.34 -4.51 -0.86
CA GLU A 334 -18.24 -3.90 -1.62
C GLU A 334 -17.98 -4.64 -2.94
N ALA A 335 -18.48 -5.86 -3.09
CA ALA A 335 -18.24 -6.70 -4.25
C ALA A 335 -18.74 -6.02 -5.54
N GLY A 336 -17.83 -5.84 -6.51
CA GLY A 336 -18.14 -5.24 -7.81
C GLY A 336 -18.28 -3.71 -7.80
N ARG A 337 -17.96 -3.03 -6.69
CA ARG A 337 -17.87 -1.57 -6.62
C ARG A 337 -16.66 -1.04 -7.40
N LEU A 338 -15.53 -1.73 -7.29
CA LEU A 338 -14.30 -1.42 -8.01
C LEU A 338 -14.22 -2.20 -9.32
N ARG A 339 -13.70 -1.56 -10.37
CA ARG A 339 -13.52 -2.14 -11.71
C ARG A 339 -12.07 -2.52 -12.01
N GLY A 340 -11.12 -1.91 -11.32
CA GLY A 340 -9.69 -2.09 -11.51
C GLY A 340 -8.91 -1.09 -10.68
N GLU A 341 -7.59 -1.15 -10.80
CA GLU A 341 -6.70 -0.16 -10.19
C GLU A 341 -5.64 0.25 -11.21
N LEU A 342 -5.19 1.49 -11.10
CA LEU A 342 -4.12 2.05 -11.90
C LEU A 342 -2.97 2.45 -10.99
N TRP A 343 -1.76 2.03 -11.35
CA TRP A 343 -0.54 2.31 -10.62
C TRP A 343 0.31 3.26 -11.45
N ILE A 344 0.21 4.58 -11.20
CA ILE A 344 0.96 5.53 -12.01
C ILE A 344 2.43 5.57 -11.56
N PRO A 345 3.39 5.39 -12.48
CA PRO A 345 4.80 5.55 -12.15
C PRO A 345 5.15 7.04 -12.00
N ILE A 346 5.86 7.39 -10.94
CA ILE A 346 6.42 8.71 -10.71
C ILE A 346 7.94 8.59 -10.81
N TRP A 347 8.58 9.55 -11.48
CA TRP A 347 10.03 9.57 -11.66
C TRP A 347 10.63 10.95 -11.38
N SER A 348 11.74 10.96 -10.63
CA SER A 348 12.49 12.18 -10.28
C SER A 348 13.62 12.52 -11.27
N ARG A 349 14.07 11.54 -12.07
CA ARG A 349 15.01 11.74 -13.18
C ARG A 349 14.25 12.14 -14.44
N PRO A 350 14.54 13.30 -15.07
CA PRO A 350 13.83 13.74 -16.27
C PRO A 350 13.86 12.69 -17.39
N MET A 351 12.66 12.30 -17.86
CA MET A 351 12.46 11.38 -18.98
C MET A 351 11.92 12.13 -20.19
N SER A 352 12.51 11.83 -21.35
CA SER A 352 12.04 12.27 -22.67
C SER A 352 10.77 11.51 -23.08
N LEU A 353 10.12 11.98 -24.16
CA LEU A 353 8.98 11.27 -24.75
C LEU A 353 9.31 9.81 -25.10
N ALA A 354 10.51 9.54 -25.63
CA ALA A 354 10.94 8.19 -26.00
C ALA A 354 11.13 7.29 -24.77
N GLU A 355 11.78 7.80 -23.71
CA GLU A 355 11.98 7.07 -22.45
C GLU A 355 10.65 6.76 -21.76
N ALA A 356 9.77 7.76 -21.64
CA ALA A 356 8.44 7.58 -21.06
C ALA A 356 7.59 6.61 -21.90
N SER A 357 7.61 6.72 -23.24
CA SER A 357 6.90 5.78 -24.11
C SER A 357 7.41 4.35 -23.95
N SER A 358 8.73 4.17 -23.77
CA SER A 358 9.35 2.86 -23.49
C SER A 358 8.96 2.30 -22.12
N LEU A 359 8.88 3.15 -21.10
CA LEU A 359 8.42 2.76 -19.75
C LEU A 359 6.99 2.21 -19.81
N PHE A 360 6.08 2.93 -20.45
CA PHE A 360 4.68 2.51 -20.56
C PHE A 360 4.46 1.33 -21.51
N SER A 361 5.22 1.25 -22.60
CA SER A 361 5.09 0.14 -23.55
C SER A 361 5.57 -1.18 -22.94
N ARG A 362 6.65 -1.16 -22.14
CA ARG A 362 7.06 -2.31 -21.32
C ARG A 362 6.05 -2.58 -20.21
N GLY A 363 5.69 -1.55 -19.44
CA GLY A 363 4.73 -1.64 -18.35
C GLY A 363 5.06 -2.76 -17.37
N ARG A 364 6.34 -2.98 -17.07
CA ARG A 364 6.82 -4.16 -16.35
C ARG A 364 6.49 -4.05 -14.88
N ALA A 365 5.76 -5.05 -14.41
CA ALA A 365 5.60 -5.36 -12.99
C ALA A 365 5.46 -6.88 -12.89
N GLU A 366 6.50 -7.55 -12.40
CA GLU A 366 6.60 -9.00 -12.40
C GLU A 366 7.00 -9.55 -11.03
N LEU A 367 6.35 -10.63 -10.62
CA LEU A 367 6.73 -11.45 -9.47
C LEU A 367 7.02 -12.87 -9.97
N HIS A 368 8.21 -13.39 -9.71
CA HIS A 368 8.67 -14.69 -10.23
C HIS A 368 8.53 -14.86 -11.76
N GLY A 369 8.78 -13.80 -12.53
CA GLY A 369 8.65 -13.82 -13.99
C GLY A 369 7.19 -13.92 -14.49
N ARG A 370 6.21 -13.63 -13.62
CA ARG A 370 4.79 -13.53 -13.98
C ARG A 370 4.34 -12.09 -13.80
N GLY A 371 3.60 -11.56 -14.76
CA GLY A 371 3.00 -10.23 -14.65
C GLY A 371 2.09 -10.11 -13.42
N ALA A 372 2.24 -9.04 -12.66
CA ALA A 372 1.44 -8.72 -11.49
C ALA A 372 0.04 -8.27 -11.93
N LEU A 373 -0.97 -9.10 -11.69
CA LEU A 373 -2.35 -8.85 -12.11
C LEU A 373 -3.27 -8.39 -10.97
N THR A 374 -2.78 -8.46 -9.73
CA THR A 374 -3.51 -8.15 -8.52
C THR A 374 -2.75 -7.06 -7.75
N PRO A 375 -3.43 -6.28 -6.89
CA PRO A 375 -2.78 -5.27 -6.07
C PRO A 375 -1.66 -5.84 -5.20
N ALA A 376 -1.88 -6.99 -4.55
CA ALA A 376 -0.86 -7.65 -3.76
C ALA A 376 0.38 -8.03 -4.58
N ALA A 377 0.19 -8.65 -5.75
CA ALA A 377 1.31 -9.00 -6.62
C ALA A 377 2.07 -7.77 -7.12
N PHE A 378 1.38 -6.66 -7.39
CA PHE A 378 2.01 -5.43 -7.86
C PHE A 378 2.84 -4.78 -6.74
N ALA A 379 2.29 -4.71 -5.53
CA ALA A 379 3.00 -4.21 -4.35
C ALA A 379 4.22 -5.08 -4.00
N SER A 380 4.08 -6.41 -4.04
CA SER A 380 5.22 -7.32 -3.88
C SER A 380 6.27 -7.14 -4.98
N ALA A 381 5.86 -6.96 -6.25
CA ALA A 381 6.77 -6.71 -7.36
C ALA A 381 7.55 -5.39 -7.17
N ILE A 382 6.90 -4.32 -6.70
CA ILE A 382 7.59 -3.06 -6.34
C ILE A 382 8.68 -3.34 -5.28
N ARG A 383 8.32 -4.01 -4.18
CA ARG A 383 9.23 -4.28 -3.06
C ARG A 383 10.37 -5.24 -3.42
N LYS A 384 10.16 -6.12 -4.41
CA LYS A 384 11.20 -7.01 -4.96
C LYS A 384 11.96 -6.42 -6.16
N ARG A 385 11.75 -5.13 -6.49
CA ARG A 385 12.34 -4.47 -7.67
C ARG A 385 12.04 -5.20 -8.99
N GLY A 386 10.90 -5.88 -9.06
CA GLY A 386 10.35 -6.53 -10.26
C GLY A 386 9.64 -5.56 -11.21
N VAL A 387 9.85 -4.26 -11.06
CA VAL A 387 9.27 -3.18 -11.87
C VAL A 387 10.34 -2.52 -12.73
N ASP A 388 9.94 -1.70 -13.70
CA ASP A 388 10.88 -0.97 -14.55
C ASP A 388 11.76 0.01 -13.74
N GLY A 389 13.05 0.05 -14.08
CA GLY A 389 14.01 1.00 -13.50
C GLY A 389 13.74 2.44 -13.93
N GLY A 390 14.22 3.39 -13.11
CA GLY A 390 14.03 4.84 -13.34
C GLY A 390 12.74 5.41 -12.74
N VAL A 391 11.87 4.56 -12.20
CA VAL A 391 10.70 4.94 -11.40
C VAL A 391 11.14 5.11 -9.93
N SER A 392 10.71 6.20 -9.29
CA SER A 392 11.00 6.50 -7.88
C SER A 392 9.85 6.11 -6.95
N GLU A 393 8.62 6.08 -7.45
CA GLU A 393 7.41 5.79 -6.66
C GLU A 393 6.29 5.30 -7.59
N PHE A 394 5.39 4.46 -7.09
CA PHE A 394 4.09 4.25 -7.72
C PHE A 394 2.97 4.83 -6.87
N ARG A 395 2.01 5.51 -7.50
CA ARG A 395 0.76 5.94 -6.84
C ARG A 395 -0.40 5.08 -7.28
N ARG A 396 -1.10 4.52 -6.32
CA ARG A 396 -2.21 3.59 -6.52
C ARG A 396 -3.53 4.36 -6.55
N PHE A 397 -4.24 4.26 -7.67
CA PHE A 397 -5.59 4.78 -7.85
C PHE A 397 -6.59 3.62 -7.97
N THR A 398 -7.61 3.58 -7.10
CA THR A 398 -8.75 2.68 -7.30
C THR A 398 -9.73 3.27 -8.29
N LEU A 399 -10.26 2.42 -9.17
CA LEU A 399 -11.20 2.82 -10.22
C LEU A 399 -12.59 2.29 -9.87
N GLY A 400 -13.40 3.13 -9.22
CA GLY A 400 -14.64 2.70 -8.58
C GLY A 400 -15.89 3.44 -9.03
N ARG A 401 -17.05 2.82 -8.80
CA ARG A 401 -18.35 3.51 -8.80
C ARG A 401 -18.52 4.28 -7.49
N THR A 402 -19.09 5.49 -7.59
CA THR A 402 -19.50 6.27 -6.41
C THR A 402 -20.94 5.96 -6.02
N THR A 403 -21.66 6.87 -5.35
CA THR A 403 -23.01 6.63 -4.82
C THR A 403 -24.04 6.28 -5.89
N SER A 404 -23.79 6.65 -7.15
CA SER A 404 -24.59 6.22 -8.31
C SER A 404 -23.85 5.12 -9.10
N SER A 405 -24.60 4.13 -9.59
CA SER A 405 -24.06 3.05 -10.44
C SER A 405 -23.47 3.53 -11.79
N ASN A 406 -23.71 4.80 -12.13
CA ASN A 406 -23.33 5.46 -13.38
C ASN A 406 -22.21 6.50 -13.22
N THR A 407 -21.78 6.81 -12.00
CA THR A 407 -20.68 7.74 -11.72
C THR A 407 -19.43 6.95 -11.39
N PHE A 408 -18.32 7.31 -12.03
CA PHE A 408 -17.04 6.61 -11.93
C PHE A 408 -15.94 7.60 -11.58
N GLU A 409 -15.16 7.32 -10.54
CA GLU A 409 -14.11 8.21 -10.05
C GLU A 409 -12.87 7.42 -9.61
N PRO A 410 -11.67 7.86 -10.03
CA PRO A 410 -10.41 7.39 -9.52
C PRO A 410 -10.19 8.01 -8.14
N ARG A 411 -9.75 7.21 -7.19
CA ARG A 411 -9.36 7.69 -5.87
C ARG A 411 -7.93 7.29 -5.60
N LEU A 412 -7.10 8.26 -5.28
CA LEU A 412 -5.76 8.00 -4.79
C LEU A 412 -5.90 7.30 -3.43
N GLU A 413 -5.40 6.06 -3.34
CA GLU A 413 -5.45 5.29 -2.09
C GLU A 413 -4.11 5.36 -1.37
N THR A 414 -3.00 5.16 -2.09
CA THR A 414 -1.71 4.89 -1.45
C THR A 414 -0.54 5.27 -2.34
N ARG A 415 0.57 5.65 -1.71
CA ARG A 415 1.86 5.96 -2.33
C ARG A 415 2.87 4.88 -1.96
N LEU A 416 3.57 4.33 -2.93
CA LEU A 416 4.55 3.25 -2.73
C LEU A 416 5.92 3.70 -3.23
N PRO A 417 6.77 4.26 -2.34
CA PRO A 417 8.10 4.70 -2.72
C PRO A 417 9.04 3.51 -2.95
N LEU A 418 9.87 3.61 -3.98
CA LEU A 418 10.97 2.67 -4.25
C LEU A 418 12.23 3.10 -3.47
N ALA A 419 12.15 3.05 -2.13
CA ALA A 419 13.24 3.45 -1.25
C ALA A 419 14.54 2.66 -1.55
N PRO A 420 15.73 3.30 -1.54
CA PRO A 420 17.01 2.61 -1.69
C PRO A 420 17.18 1.51 -0.63
N ASP A 421 17.88 0.43 -1.00
CA ASP A 421 18.02 -0.79 -0.21
C ASP A 421 18.43 -0.53 1.25
N ALA A 422 17.50 -0.69 2.18
CA ALA A 422 17.81 -0.98 3.57
C ALA A 422 17.74 -2.49 3.77
N ALA A 423 18.65 -3.08 4.56
CA ALA A 423 18.65 -4.52 4.86
C ALA A 423 17.31 -5.00 5.46
N SER A 424 16.63 -4.14 6.23
CA SER A 424 15.28 -4.40 6.75
C SER A 424 14.22 -4.60 5.66
N GLY A 425 14.44 -4.07 4.45
CA GLY A 425 13.51 -4.19 3.32
C GLY A 425 13.46 -5.59 2.71
N ALA A 426 14.55 -6.38 2.80
CA ALA A 426 14.62 -7.71 2.20
C ALA A 426 13.71 -8.74 2.90
N ALA A 427 13.65 -8.68 4.23
CA ALA A 427 12.77 -9.51 5.04
C ALA A 427 11.30 -9.17 4.74
N THR A 428 10.93 -7.88 4.78
CA THR A 428 9.58 -7.42 4.42
C THR A 428 9.19 -7.82 3.01
N ALA A 429 10.07 -7.62 2.02
CA ALA A 429 9.78 -8.02 0.63
C ALA A 429 9.51 -9.53 0.51
N THR A 430 10.26 -10.36 1.24
CA THR A 430 10.08 -11.82 1.25
C THR A 430 8.79 -12.23 1.97
N THR A 431 8.43 -11.55 3.06
CA THR A 431 7.12 -11.71 3.71
C THR A 431 5.98 -11.42 2.74
N LEU A 432 6.00 -10.24 2.08
CA LEU A 432 4.97 -9.84 1.14
C LEU A 432 4.84 -10.83 -0.02
N GLU A 433 5.95 -11.33 -0.55
CA GLU A 433 5.99 -12.37 -1.58
C GLU A 433 5.34 -13.67 -1.13
N ARG A 434 5.66 -14.17 0.08
CA ARG A 434 5.05 -15.40 0.64
C ARG A 434 3.56 -15.25 0.88
N VAL A 435 3.11 -14.10 1.37
CA VAL A 435 1.68 -13.81 1.58
C VAL A 435 0.95 -13.69 0.25
N THR A 436 1.51 -12.99 -0.73
CA THR A 436 0.96 -12.91 -2.09
C THR A 436 0.82 -14.30 -2.70
N ALA A 437 1.85 -15.17 -2.56
CA ALA A 437 1.79 -16.54 -3.04
C ALA A 437 0.66 -17.35 -2.39
N LEU A 438 0.42 -17.15 -1.08
CA LEU A 438 -0.68 -17.77 -0.35
C LEU A 438 -2.06 -17.35 -0.89
N ILE A 439 -2.30 -16.08 -1.18
CA ILE A 439 -3.64 -15.62 -1.63
C ILE A 439 -3.88 -15.78 -3.13
N GLU A 440 -2.81 -15.95 -3.93
CA GLU A 440 -2.92 -16.16 -5.38
C GLU A 440 -2.95 -17.62 -5.82
N GLN A 441 -2.60 -18.56 -4.94
CA GLN A 441 -2.68 -19.98 -5.28
C GLN A 441 -4.12 -20.39 -5.64
N ARG A 442 -4.25 -21.35 -6.56
CA ARG A 442 -5.57 -21.82 -7.06
C ARG A 442 -6.43 -22.45 -5.97
N SER A 443 -5.81 -23.07 -4.96
CA SER A 443 -6.43 -23.72 -3.82
C SER A 443 -6.97 -22.75 -2.77
N PHE A 444 -6.51 -21.49 -2.77
CA PHE A 444 -7.02 -20.49 -1.85
C PHE A 444 -8.45 -20.10 -2.28
N PRO A 445 -9.40 -20.02 -1.33
CA PRO A 445 -10.76 -19.65 -1.65
C PRO A 445 -10.84 -18.32 -2.41
N LYS A 446 -11.47 -18.34 -3.59
CA LYS A 446 -11.66 -17.14 -4.41
C LYS A 446 -12.91 -16.40 -3.97
N ASP A 447 -12.86 -15.06 -4.03
CA ASP A 447 -13.99 -14.22 -3.65
C ASP A 447 -15.23 -14.52 -4.49
N GLY A 448 -16.27 -14.95 -3.79
CA GLY A 448 -17.65 -15.16 -4.21
C GLY A 448 -18.51 -15.13 -2.95
N LYS A 449 -19.84 -15.16 -3.04
CA LYS A 449 -20.73 -14.92 -1.87
C LYS A 449 -20.35 -15.65 -0.57
N ARG A 450 -19.84 -16.89 -0.67
CA ARG A 450 -19.42 -17.71 0.47
C ARG A 450 -18.02 -17.37 1.04
N PHE A 451 -17.19 -16.71 0.25
CA PHE A 451 -15.76 -16.53 0.49
C PHE A 451 -15.34 -15.06 0.63
N VAL A 452 -16.30 -14.13 0.55
CA VAL A 452 -16.04 -12.71 0.78
C VAL A 452 -15.42 -12.50 2.17
N GLY A 453 -14.45 -11.59 2.25
CA GLY A 453 -13.75 -11.26 3.49
C GLY A 453 -12.69 -12.28 3.93
N LEU A 454 -12.26 -13.23 3.08
CA LEU A 454 -11.02 -13.99 3.33
C LEU A 454 -9.81 -13.31 2.70
N ARG A 455 -9.88 -12.99 1.40
CA ARG A 455 -8.75 -12.41 0.66
C ARG A 455 -8.61 -10.91 0.89
N GLY A 456 -9.73 -10.17 0.86
CA GLY A 456 -9.77 -8.70 0.98
C GLY A 456 -8.98 -8.15 2.17
N PRO A 457 -9.21 -8.62 3.41
CA PRO A 457 -8.48 -8.12 4.58
C PRO A 457 -6.97 -8.38 4.52
N ILE A 458 -6.54 -9.54 4.00
CA ILE A 458 -5.11 -9.86 3.82
C ILE A 458 -4.51 -8.93 2.76
N GLU A 459 -5.18 -8.77 1.62
CA GLU A 459 -4.69 -7.93 0.52
C GLU A 459 -4.60 -6.46 0.94
N SER A 460 -5.57 -5.95 1.72
CA SER A 460 -5.55 -4.58 2.24
C SER A 460 -4.37 -4.33 3.17
N THR A 461 -4.24 -5.13 4.22
CA THR A 461 -3.15 -4.98 5.20
C THR A 461 -1.76 -5.23 4.59
N LEU A 462 -1.68 -6.10 3.57
CA LEU A 462 -0.46 -6.30 2.79
C LEU A 462 -0.06 -5.02 2.04
N LEU A 463 -1.02 -4.31 1.45
CA LEU A 463 -0.76 -3.03 0.78
C LEU A 463 -0.28 -1.97 1.76
N ASP A 464 -0.82 -1.93 2.98
CA ASP A 464 -0.39 -1.00 4.03
C ASP A 464 1.07 -1.26 4.44
N VAL A 465 1.44 -2.53 4.71
CA VAL A 465 2.84 -2.93 4.96
C VAL A 465 3.74 -2.63 3.76
N ALA A 466 3.22 -2.82 2.54
CA ALA A 466 3.96 -2.51 1.33
C ALA A 466 4.07 -1.00 1.07
N ALA A 467 3.28 -0.14 1.68
CA ALA A 467 3.43 1.32 1.60
C ALA A 467 4.41 1.80 2.67
N GLU A 468 4.26 1.30 3.89
CA GLU A 468 5.02 1.70 5.08
C GLU A 468 5.66 0.46 5.77
N PRO A 469 6.80 -0.06 5.27
CA PRO A 469 7.44 -1.26 5.80
C PRO A 469 7.85 -1.21 7.27
N GLY A 470 8.01 0.00 7.83
CA GLY A 470 8.38 0.23 9.23
C GLY A 470 7.18 0.40 10.17
N ASN A 471 5.94 0.40 9.64
CA ASN A 471 4.74 0.54 10.46
C ASN A 471 4.40 -0.81 11.11
N HIS A 472 4.67 -0.91 12.42
CA HIS A 472 4.45 -2.13 13.19
C HIS A 472 2.97 -2.50 13.31
N GLU A 473 2.05 -1.52 13.39
CA GLU A 473 0.61 -1.77 13.46
C GLU A 473 0.10 -2.43 12.19
N ALA A 474 0.55 -1.96 11.02
CA ALA A 474 0.23 -2.58 9.73
C ALA A 474 0.76 -4.03 9.66
N GLY A 475 1.97 -4.27 10.18
CA GLY A 475 2.54 -5.62 10.27
C GLY A 475 1.74 -6.57 11.15
N ILE A 476 1.30 -6.08 12.33
CA ILE A 476 0.44 -6.83 13.25
C ILE A 476 -0.93 -7.11 12.61
N ALA A 477 -1.54 -6.11 11.97
CA ALA A 477 -2.82 -6.25 11.28
C ALA A 477 -2.76 -7.29 10.15
N LEU A 478 -1.65 -7.34 9.41
CA LEU A 478 -1.43 -8.36 8.39
C LEU A 478 -1.38 -9.77 8.99
N LEU A 479 -0.67 -9.96 10.11
CA LEU A 479 -0.63 -11.24 10.80
C LEU A 479 -2.02 -11.64 11.33
N ASP A 480 -2.79 -10.71 11.86
CA ASP A 480 -4.14 -10.97 12.37
C ASP A 480 -5.12 -11.33 11.24
N ALA A 481 -5.02 -10.67 10.08
CA ALA A 481 -5.79 -11.01 8.89
C ALA A 481 -5.44 -12.43 8.38
N LEU A 482 -4.16 -12.79 8.37
CA LEU A 482 -3.69 -14.14 8.03
C LEU A 482 -4.23 -15.19 9.01
N VAL A 483 -4.03 -14.98 10.31
CA VAL A 483 -4.53 -15.89 11.36
C VAL A 483 -6.03 -16.10 11.21
N SER A 484 -6.80 -15.01 11.02
CA SER A 484 -8.25 -15.06 10.87
C SER A 484 -8.69 -15.86 9.63
N ALA A 485 -8.00 -15.68 8.50
CA ALA A 485 -8.29 -16.42 7.28
C ALA A 485 -7.96 -17.92 7.43
N LEU A 486 -6.80 -18.26 8.01
CA LEU A 486 -6.39 -19.64 8.24
C LEU A 486 -7.31 -20.34 9.25
N ASP A 487 -7.76 -19.64 10.29
CA ASP A 487 -8.76 -20.13 11.24
C ASP A 487 -10.10 -20.47 10.56
N ARG A 488 -10.56 -19.63 9.62
CA ARG A 488 -11.76 -19.92 8.80
C ARG A 488 -11.55 -21.12 7.89
N ILE A 489 -10.34 -21.29 7.33
CA ILE A 489 -9.97 -22.46 6.54
C ILE A 489 -9.99 -23.72 7.40
N ASP A 490 -9.43 -23.67 8.60
CA ASP A 490 -9.35 -24.81 9.50
C ASP A 490 -10.73 -25.31 9.94
N ARG A 491 -11.66 -24.40 10.19
CA ARG A 491 -13.03 -24.71 10.65
C ARG A 491 -13.99 -25.12 9.53
N ASN A 492 -13.62 -24.94 8.26
CA ASN A 492 -14.52 -25.16 7.13
C ASN A 492 -14.05 -26.31 6.23
N ARG A 493 -14.76 -27.44 6.29
CA ARG A 493 -14.48 -28.65 5.48
C ARG A 493 -14.31 -28.37 3.99
N SER A 494 -15.14 -27.51 3.41
CA SER A 494 -15.06 -27.18 1.98
C SER A 494 -13.81 -26.37 1.62
N PHE A 495 -13.27 -25.59 2.56
CA PHE A 495 -12.04 -24.84 2.32
C PHE A 495 -10.83 -25.77 2.41
N ARG A 496 -10.86 -26.74 3.34
CA ARG A 496 -9.83 -27.78 3.47
C ARG A 496 -9.74 -28.73 2.27
N GLU A 497 -10.84 -28.95 1.55
CA GLU A 497 -10.82 -29.71 0.29
C GLU A 497 -9.91 -29.08 -0.77
N GLY A 498 -9.72 -27.76 -0.71
CA GLY A 498 -8.80 -27.03 -1.57
C GLY A 498 -7.32 -27.35 -1.31
N LYS A 499 -6.96 -27.91 -0.14
CA LYS A 499 -5.56 -28.14 0.29
C LYS A 499 -4.71 -26.88 0.18
N VAL A 500 -5.11 -25.83 0.91
CA VAL A 500 -4.39 -24.55 0.96
C VAL A 500 -2.96 -24.78 1.46
N ARG A 501 -1.97 -24.27 0.74
CA ARG A 501 -0.54 -24.37 1.08
C ARG A 501 0.05 -22.99 1.37
N TRP A 502 0.99 -22.91 2.30
CA TRP A 502 1.71 -21.67 2.59
C TRP A 502 3.11 -21.94 3.12
N GLU A 503 4.02 -21.00 2.87
CA GLU A 503 5.37 -21.02 3.43
C GLU A 503 5.40 -20.19 4.74
N PRO A 504 6.13 -20.64 5.78
CA PRO A 504 6.31 -19.84 6.98
C PRO A 504 6.98 -18.50 6.68
N LEU A 505 6.69 -17.46 7.45
CA LEU A 505 7.26 -16.13 7.30
C LEU A 505 8.72 -16.08 7.80
N PRO A 506 9.60 -15.26 7.19
CA PRO A 506 11.00 -15.13 7.61
C PRO A 506 11.08 -14.53 9.02
N LEU A 507 11.89 -15.13 9.90
CA LEU A 507 12.01 -14.67 11.29
C LEU A 507 12.68 -13.30 11.37
N GLU A 508 13.51 -12.94 10.39
CA GLU A 508 14.16 -11.64 10.24
C GLU A 508 13.16 -10.48 10.15
N TRP A 509 11.91 -10.73 9.75
CA TRP A 509 10.85 -9.72 9.72
C TRP A 509 10.25 -9.44 11.11
N LEU A 510 10.44 -10.32 12.09
CA LEU A 510 9.81 -10.21 13.41
C LEU A 510 10.21 -8.93 14.16
N ALA A 511 11.44 -8.44 13.98
CA ALA A 511 11.91 -7.22 14.65
C ALA A 511 11.10 -5.97 14.25
N SER A 512 10.60 -5.89 13.01
CA SER A 512 9.82 -4.75 12.55
C SER A 512 8.42 -4.65 13.20
N LEU A 513 8.01 -5.66 13.96
CA LEU A 513 6.71 -5.68 14.65
C LEU A 513 6.75 -5.00 16.03
N PHE A 514 7.93 -4.61 16.52
CA PHE A 514 8.10 -4.09 17.88
C PHE A 514 8.56 -2.63 17.95
N ALA A 515 8.58 -1.89 16.84
CA ALA A 515 8.89 -0.44 16.83
C ALA A 515 10.22 -0.05 17.52
N ASP A 516 11.23 -0.92 17.45
CA ASP A 516 12.50 -0.82 18.20
C ASP A 516 12.36 -0.88 19.74
N GLU A 517 11.16 -1.16 20.25
CA GLU A 517 10.89 -1.41 21.66
C GLU A 517 11.11 -2.87 22.03
N GLN A 518 11.26 -3.07 23.34
CA GLN A 518 11.29 -4.41 23.91
C GLN A 518 9.90 -5.04 23.87
N PRO A 519 9.74 -6.29 23.40
CA PRO A 519 8.44 -6.95 23.39
C PRO A 519 7.82 -7.01 24.79
N GLY A 520 6.51 -6.78 24.89
CA GLY A 520 5.76 -6.95 26.14
C GLY A 520 5.84 -8.39 26.68
N VAL A 521 5.43 -8.58 27.94
CA VAL A 521 5.55 -9.88 28.63
C VAL A 521 4.79 -11.00 27.91
N GLU A 522 3.61 -10.73 27.35
CA GLU A 522 2.80 -11.69 26.59
C GLU A 522 3.54 -12.14 25.33
N ALA A 523 4.14 -11.21 24.60
CA ALA A 523 4.94 -11.50 23.42
C ALA A 523 6.19 -12.32 23.78
N ARG A 524 6.92 -11.95 24.84
CA ARG A 524 8.11 -12.70 25.31
C ARG A 524 7.77 -14.13 25.71
N LEU A 525 6.67 -14.30 26.43
CA LEU A 525 6.22 -15.61 26.88
C LEU A 525 5.80 -16.48 25.68
N ALA A 526 5.12 -15.89 24.69
CA ALA A 526 4.79 -16.55 23.43
C ALA A 526 6.06 -16.93 22.64
N LEU A 527 7.05 -16.03 22.54
CA LEU A 527 8.34 -16.28 21.88
C LEU A 527 9.09 -17.46 22.51
N SER A 528 9.16 -17.51 23.84
CA SER A 528 9.76 -18.64 24.56
C SER A 528 9.03 -19.95 24.24
N LEU A 529 7.70 -19.95 24.30
CA LEU A 529 6.92 -21.16 24.04
C LEU A 529 7.08 -21.66 22.60
N VAL A 530 6.79 -20.81 21.61
CA VAL A 530 6.75 -21.21 20.19
C VAL A 530 8.11 -21.69 19.71
N SER A 531 9.17 -20.98 20.09
CA SER A 531 10.55 -21.29 19.68
C SER A 531 11.13 -22.56 20.32
N SER A 532 10.52 -23.05 21.42
CA SER A 532 10.96 -24.27 22.11
C SER A 532 10.62 -25.57 21.37
N PHE A 533 9.68 -25.50 20.42
CA PHE A 533 9.24 -26.66 19.66
C PHE A 533 10.34 -27.13 18.70
N PRO A 534 10.55 -28.45 18.55
CA PRO A 534 11.58 -28.97 17.68
C PRO A 534 11.23 -28.69 16.20
N LYS A 535 12.26 -28.57 15.35
CA LYS A 535 12.08 -28.30 13.91
C LYS A 535 11.19 -29.33 13.20
N THR A 536 11.21 -30.56 13.71
CA THR A 536 10.48 -31.72 13.20
C THR A 536 9.07 -31.85 13.76
N LEU A 537 8.67 -30.99 14.70
CA LEU A 537 7.33 -30.93 15.26
C LEU A 537 7.04 -29.48 15.71
N PRO A 538 6.97 -28.52 14.76
CA PRO A 538 6.83 -27.11 15.07
C PRO A 538 5.47 -26.79 15.69
N PHE A 539 5.43 -25.75 16.53
CA PHE A 539 4.22 -25.27 17.18
C PHE A 539 3.07 -24.99 16.19
N THR A 540 3.40 -24.56 14.97
CA THR A 540 2.47 -24.33 13.86
C THR A 540 1.48 -25.48 13.64
N GLY A 541 1.94 -26.73 13.74
CA GLY A 541 1.09 -27.92 13.52
C GLY A 541 0.10 -28.21 14.65
N PHE A 542 0.26 -27.55 15.81
CA PHE A 542 -0.70 -27.60 16.92
C PHE A 542 -1.68 -26.42 16.87
N ARG A 543 -1.18 -25.25 16.44
CA ARG A 543 -1.97 -24.01 16.32
C ARG A 543 -2.91 -24.02 15.11
N PHE A 544 -2.40 -24.41 13.94
CA PHE A 544 -3.18 -24.52 12.72
C PHE A 544 -3.39 -26.00 12.39
N GLY A 545 -4.50 -26.31 11.74
CA GLY A 545 -4.83 -27.64 11.26
C GLY A 545 -4.00 -28.02 10.05
N VAL A 546 -2.66 -27.94 10.12
CA VAL A 546 -1.76 -28.14 8.98
C VAL A 546 -0.89 -29.38 9.16
N GLU A 547 -0.52 -29.98 8.03
CA GLU A 547 0.46 -31.05 7.92
C GLU A 547 1.60 -30.61 6.99
N TRP A 548 2.75 -31.28 7.10
CA TRP A 548 3.75 -31.26 6.04
C TRP A 548 4.02 -32.69 5.59
N ALA A 549 4.37 -32.85 4.33
CA ALA A 549 4.62 -34.14 3.73
C ALA A 549 5.67 -34.03 2.63
N ARG A 550 6.51 -35.06 2.51
CA ARG A 550 7.36 -35.29 1.34
C ARG A 550 6.52 -35.96 0.27
N GLU A 551 6.60 -35.46 -0.96
CA GLU A 551 6.03 -36.16 -2.11
C GLU A 551 6.93 -37.35 -2.48
N LEU A 552 6.38 -38.55 -2.36
CA LEU A 552 7.01 -39.82 -2.70
C LEU A 552 6.05 -40.57 -3.62
N SER A 553 6.43 -40.73 -4.89
CA SER A 553 5.68 -41.52 -5.87
C SER A 553 4.19 -41.15 -5.97
N GLY A 554 3.88 -39.84 -5.93
CA GLY A 554 2.51 -39.32 -5.99
C GLY A 554 1.73 -39.35 -4.66
N ASN A 555 2.31 -39.91 -3.59
CA ASN A 555 1.75 -39.89 -2.23
C ASN A 555 2.51 -38.94 -1.32
N HIS A 556 1.76 -38.26 -0.44
CA HIS A 556 2.31 -37.32 0.53
C HIS A 556 2.50 -38.07 1.85
N VAL A 557 3.75 -38.38 2.20
CA VAL A 557 4.10 -39.08 3.46
C VAL A 557 4.74 -38.07 4.41
N TYR A 558 4.26 -38.04 5.65
CA TYR A 558 4.87 -37.26 6.72
C TYR A 558 6.32 -37.70 6.92
N ASP A 559 7.26 -36.81 6.64
CA ASP A 559 8.69 -37.06 6.81
C ASP A 559 9.28 -36.01 7.74
N TRP A 560 9.63 -36.46 8.95
CA TRP A 560 10.26 -35.66 9.99
C TRP A 560 11.78 -35.50 9.76
N THR A 561 12.38 -36.23 8.81
CA THR A 561 13.80 -36.07 8.43
C THR A 561 14.03 -34.90 7.48
N THR A 562 12.99 -34.46 6.76
CA THR A 562 13.06 -33.34 5.83
C THR A 562 12.58 -32.05 6.48
N GLU A 563 13.36 -30.97 6.38
CA GLU A 563 12.95 -29.65 6.89
C GLU A 563 11.73 -29.15 6.08
N PRO A 564 10.57 -28.87 6.72
CA PRO A 564 9.34 -28.54 6.01
C PRO A 564 9.49 -27.23 5.26
N ARG A 565 9.27 -27.26 3.93
CA ARG A 565 9.28 -26.04 3.11
C ARG A 565 7.93 -25.33 3.08
N TRP A 566 6.83 -26.08 3.21
CA TRP A 566 5.46 -25.58 3.20
C TRP A 566 4.59 -26.29 4.25
N PHE A 567 3.53 -25.62 4.68
CA PHE A 567 2.42 -26.16 5.44
C PHE A 567 1.21 -26.35 4.54
N GLU A 568 0.46 -27.44 4.72
CA GLU A 568 -0.77 -27.75 3.97
C GLU A 568 -1.94 -28.00 4.92
N HIS A 569 -3.09 -27.36 4.67
CA HIS A 569 -4.35 -27.71 5.32
C HIS A 569 -4.94 -28.96 4.66
N SER A 570 -4.69 -30.14 5.21
CA SER A 570 -5.20 -31.40 4.65
C SER A 570 -6.73 -31.51 4.74
N LYS A 571 -7.34 -32.37 3.91
CA LYS A 571 -8.81 -32.50 3.82
C LYS A 571 -9.47 -32.81 5.18
N VAL A 572 -8.81 -33.62 6.01
CA VAL A 572 -9.24 -33.95 7.37
C VAL A 572 -8.29 -33.28 8.33
N ALA A 573 -8.82 -32.52 9.30
CA ALA A 573 -7.97 -31.85 10.26
C ALA A 573 -7.13 -32.88 11.07
N PRO A 574 -5.83 -32.66 11.19
CA PRO A 574 -4.97 -33.62 11.88
C PRO A 574 -5.25 -33.61 13.38
N ALA A 575 -5.16 -34.78 14.03
CA ALA A 575 -5.43 -34.92 15.46
C ALA A 575 -4.49 -34.11 16.37
N ARG A 576 -3.36 -33.62 15.84
CA ARG A 576 -2.45 -32.71 16.55
C ARG A 576 -2.98 -31.28 16.68
N TRP A 577 -3.92 -30.89 15.84
CA TRP A 577 -4.59 -29.60 15.94
C TRP A 577 -5.49 -29.59 17.18
N THR A 578 -5.15 -28.74 18.14
CA THR A 578 -5.81 -28.67 19.46
C THR A 578 -6.42 -27.31 19.75
N TRP A 579 -6.33 -26.38 18.80
CA TRP A 579 -6.79 -25.01 18.96
C TRP A 579 -8.31 -24.90 18.79
N GLY A 580 -8.99 -24.40 19.82
CA GLY A 580 -10.46 -24.28 19.85
C GLY A 580 -10.94 -23.29 20.91
N PRO A 581 -12.26 -23.01 20.98
CA PRO A 581 -12.80 -22.01 21.90
C PRO A 581 -12.58 -22.40 23.37
N GLY A 582 -12.25 -21.43 24.23
CA GLY A 582 -12.12 -21.63 25.69
C GLY A 582 -10.86 -20.98 26.28
N ARG A 583 -10.65 -21.17 27.59
CA ARG A 583 -9.51 -20.61 28.33
C ARG A 583 -8.17 -21.07 27.75
N LEU A 584 -7.18 -20.17 27.69
CA LEU A 584 -5.88 -20.46 27.08
C LEU A 584 -5.13 -21.58 27.81
N ALA A 585 -5.23 -21.64 29.15
CA ALA A 585 -4.63 -22.71 29.94
C ALA A 585 -5.09 -24.13 29.52
N ARG A 586 -6.37 -24.27 29.15
CA ARG A 586 -6.94 -25.54 28.64
C ARG A 586 -6.35 -25.89 27.28
N VAL A 587 -6.23 -24.92 26.39
CA VAL A 587 -5.67 -25.10 25.04
C VAL A 587 -4.21 -25.50 25.14
N LEU A 588 -3.39 -24.79 25.91
CA LEU A 588 -1.98 -25.11 26.12
C LEU A 588 -1.77 -26.47 26.81
N SER A 589 -2.65 -26.85 27.75
CA SER A 589 -2.62 -28.19 28.35
C SER A 589 -2.89 -29.29 27.31
N ALA A 590 -3.82 -29.05 26.38
CA ALA A 590 -4.09 -29.97 25.28
C ALA A 590 -2.90 -30.04 24.30
N VAL A 591 -2.25 -28.90 24.00
CA VAL A 591 -1.03 -28.85 23.19
C VAL A 591 0.08 -29.71 23.81
N LEU A 592 0.34 -29.57 25.11
CA LEU A 592 1.35 -30.37 25.81
C LEU A 592 1.02 -31.86 25.78
N SER A 593 -0.22 -32.21 26.13
CA SER A 593 -0.69 -33.60 26.14
C SER A 593 -0.54 -34.24 24.75
N ARG A 594 -0.90 -33.49 23.71
CA ARG A 594 -0.82 -33.96 22.33
C ARG A 594 0.62 -34.06 21.83
N ARG A 595 1.48 -33.11 22.21
CA ARG A 595 2.91 -33.15 21.92
C ARG A 595 3.54 -34.42 22.48
N LEU A 596 3.25 -34.76 23.74
CA LEU A 596 3.77 -35.99 24.36
C LEU A 596 3.28 -37.27 23.66
N LEU A 597 2.04 -37.29 23.15
CA LEU A 597 1.52 -38.40 22.35
C LEU A 597 2.23 -38.55 21.00
N GLU A 598 2.50 -37.44 20.30
CA GLU A 598 3.26 -37.49 19.04
C GLU A 598 4.71 -37.91 19.31
N GLU A 599 5.29 -37.47 20.42
CA GLU A 599 6.62 -37.86 20.88
C GLU A 599 6.72 -39.37 21.19
N GLU A 600 5.74 -39.96 21.87
CA GLU A 600 5.67 -41.39 22.15
C GLU A 600 5.56 -42.22 20.86
N ARG A 601 4.71 -41.78 19.92
CA ARG A 601 4.61 -42.41 18.59
C ARG A 601 5.95 -42.41 17.86
N LEU A 602 6.77 -41.38 18.06
CA LEU A 602 8.12 -41.32 17.49
C LEU A 602 9.08 -42.28 18.20
N ASP A 603 9.00 -42.46 19.52
CA ASP A 603 9.84 -43.45 20.24
C ASP A 603 9.64 -44.86 19.70
N ALA A 604 8.39 -45.23 19.39
CA ALA A 604 8.06 -46.53 18.82
C ALA A 604 8.73 -46.81 17.46
N THR A 605 9.22 -45.78 16.75
CA THR A 605 9.89 -45.93 15.45
C THR A 605 11.41 -46.16 15.54
N GLY A 606 12.01 -46.20 16.75
CA GLY A 606 13.45 -46.41 16.93
C GLY A 606 14.34 -45.25 16.47
N THR A 607 13.73 -44.10 16.17
CA THR A 607 14.39 -42.93 15.63
C THR A 607 15.08 -42.09 16.72
N ARG A 608 16.34 -41.67 16.50
CA ARG A 608 17.05 -40.74 17.41
C ARG A 608 16.45 -39.33 17.31
N ARG A 609 15.78 -38.89 18.39
CA ARG A 609 15.10 -37.60 18.44
C ARG A 609 16.05 -36.39 18.42
N PRO A 610 15.65 -35.23 17.87
CA PRO A 610 16.28 -33.95 18.19
C PRO A 610 16.09 -33.63 19.68
N ARG A 611 17.13 -33.11 20.35
CA ARG A 611 16.99 -32.58 21.72
C ARG A 611 16.06 -31.36 21.72
N ASN A 612 15.30 -31.17 22.81
CA ASN A 612 14.53 -29.94 23.02
C ASN A 612 15.46 -28.73 22.88
N ARG A 613 14.92 -27.68 22.26
CA ARG A 613 15.63 -26.42 22.01
C ARG A 613 15.05 -25.36 22.94
N ALA A 614 15.87 -24.39 23.32
CA ALA A 614 15.41 -23.22 24.04
C ALA A 614 16.17 -21.99 23.53
N PRO A 615 15.97 -21.64 22.24
CA PRO A 615 16.68 -20.52 21.63
C PRO A 615 16.27 -19.19 22.28
N LEU A 616 15.05 -19.12 22.80
CA LEU A 616 14.48 -17.99 23.52
C LEU A 616 13.91 -18.50 24.85
N LEU A 617 14.19 -17.78 25.93
CA LEU A 617 13.93 -18.24 27.31
C LEU A 617 12.91 -17.35 28.00
N ALA A 618 12.03 -17.96 28.78
CA ALA A 618 11.19 -17.26 29.74
C ALA A 618 11.96 -17.02 31.04
N THR A 619 11.72 -15.88 31.68
CA THR A 619 12.20 -15.61 33.04
C THR A 619 11.26 -16.25 34.06
N THR A 620 11.74 -16.41 35.30
CA THR A 620 10.89 -16.85 36.43
C THR A 620 9.77 -15.83 36.71
N SER A 621 10.00 -14.54 36.45
CA SER A 621 8.98 -13.50 36.54
C SER A 621 7.84 -13.71 35.54
N HIS A 622 8.15 -14.01 34.27
CA HIS A 622 7.13 -14.32 33.26
C HIS A 622 6.29 -15.55 33.66
N ALA A 623 6.95 -16.62 34.12
CA ALA A 623 6.27 -17.85 34.56
C ALA A 623 5.36 -17.60 35.78
N ARG A 624 5.81 -16.78 36.74
CA ARG A 624 5.02 -16.37 37.91
C ARG A 624 3.75 -15.62 37.49
N ARG A 625 3.86 -14.64 36.60
CA ARG A 625 2.69 -13.88 36.11
C ARG A 625 1.68 -14.77 35.40
N TRP A 626 2.14 -15.76 34.61
CA TRP A 626 1.26 -16.75 34.01
C TRP A 626 0.51 -17.59 35.05
N LEU A 627 1.23 -18.09 36.06
CA LEU A 627 0.69 -18.92 37.13
C LEU A 627 -0.32 -18.15 37.99
N ALA A 628 -0.04 -16.89 38.31
CA ALA A 628 -0.92 -16.00 39.05
C ALA A 628 -2.16 -15.54 38.26
N GLY A 629 -2.12 -15.61 36.92
CA GLY A 629 -3.19 -15.09 36.06
C GLY A 629 -3.10 -13.59 35.77
N ASP A 630 -1.93 -12.98 35.98
CA ASP A 630 -1.66 -11.54 35.85
C ASP A 630 -1.16 -11.15 34.43
N LEU A 631 -1.73 -11.78 33.40
CA LEU A 631 -1.40 -11.56 32.00
C LEU A 631 -2.66 -11.31 31.17
N ASP A 632 -2.54 -10.52 30.12
CA ASP A 632 -3.57 -10.45 29.10
C ASP A 632 -3.54 -11.73 28.26
N GLU A 633 -4.43 -12.67 28.58
CA GLU A 633 -4.51 -13.95 27.89
C GLU A 633 -4.98 -13.83 26.43
N GLU A 634 -5.76 -12.81 26.09
CA GLU A 634 -6.21 -12.60 24.71
C GLU A 634 -5.03 -12.12 23.86
N LEU A 635 -4.23 -11.19 24.40
CA LEU A 635 -3.00 -10.72 23.76
C LEU A 635 -1.95 -11.84 23.66
N LEU A 636 -1.77 -12.65 24.71
CA LEU A 636 -0.88 -13.82 24.68
C LEU A 636 -1.34 -14.83 23.62
N LEU A 637 -2.64 -15.11 23.52
CA LEU A 637 -3.22 -16.00 22.51
C LEU A 637 -2.99 -15.44 21.09
N ALA A 638 -3.16 -14.13 20.91
CA ALA A 638 -2.89 -13.46 19.64
C ALA A 638 -1.42 -13.62 19.25
N TRP A 639 -0.48 -13.35 20.17
CA TRP A 639 0.95 -13.53 19.92
C TRP A 639 1.34 -14.97 19.60
N LEU A 640 0.81 -15.96 20.34
CA LEU A 640 1.03 -17.37 20.02
C LEU A 640 0.58 -17.70 18.59
N SER A 641 -0.56 -17.15 18.17
CA SER A 641 -1.11 -17.36 16.82
C SER A 641 -0.27 -16.66 15.73
N ARG A 642 0.14 -15.42 15.96
CA ARG A 642 1.00 -14.62 15.07
C ARG A 642 2.36 -15.31 14.88
N LEU A 643 3.01 -15.71 15.96
CA LEU A 643 4.33 -16.34 15.95
C LEU A 643 4.31 -17.74 15.33
N ALA A 644 3.17 -18.44 15.34
CA ALA A 644 3.02 -19.72 14.67
C ALA A 644 3.14 -19.62 13.13
N LEU A 645 3.03 -18.43 12.54
CA LEU A 645 3.22 -18.19 11.11
C LEU A 645 4.71 -18.15 10.70
N PHE A 646 5.64 -17.98 11.64
CA PHE A 646 7.05 -17.76 11.36
C PHE A 646 7.88 -19.04 11.26
N ASP A 647 9.04 -18.93 10.60
CA ASP A 647 10.00 -20.01 10.44
C ASP A 647 10.96 -20.10 11.63
N TRP A 648 10.69 -21.01 12.55
CA TRP A 648 11.52 -21.25 13.74
C TRP A 648 12.68 -22.24 13.52
N ARG A 649 12.91 -22.69 12.28
CA ARG A 649 13.99 -23.66 11.99
C ARG A 649 15.37 -23.08 12.27
N ARG A 650 15.55 -21.78 12.02
CA ARG A 650 16.76 -21.03 12.34
C ARG A 650 16.34 -19.80 13.13
N VAL A 651 16.96 -19.60 14.29
CA VAL A 651 16.76 -18.40 15.09
C VAL A 651 18.04 -17.59 14.95
N PRO A 652 18.02 -16.44 14.26
CA PRO A 652 19.20 -15.59 14.13
C PRO A 652 19.70 -15.14 15.50
N ASN A 653 21.02 -15.08 15.68
CA ASN A 653 21.65 -14.77 16.98
C ASN A 653 21.27 -13.37 17.49
N GLU A 654 20.99 -12.44 16.59
CA GLU A 654 20.50 -11.08 16.87
C GLU A 654 19.19 -11.05 17.68
N PHE A 655 18.36 -12.11 17.60
CA PHE A 655 17.13 -12.22 18.40
C PHE A 655 17.38 -12.55 19.88
N SER A 656 18.60 -12.94 20.27
CA SER A 656 18.92 -13.21 21.67
C SER A 656 18.84 -11.96 22.57
N GLY A 657 19.09 -10.77 22.00
CA GLY A 657 18.97 -9.48 22.70
C GLY A 657 17.54 -8.97 22.86
N VAL A 658 16.62 -9.43 22.01
CA VAL A 658 15.19 -9.04 22.03
C VAL A 658 14.49 -9.54 23.32
N ILE A 659 15.05 -10.57 23.95
CA ILE A 659 14.56 -11.14 25.21
C ILE A 659 15.68 -11.12 26.24
N ALA A 660 16.30 -9.96 26.44
CA ALA A 660 17.19 -9.77 27.58
C ALA A 660 16.44 -10.15 28.87
N PRO A 661 17.06 -10.95 29.76
CA PRO A 661 16.44 -11.28 31.04
C PRO A 661 16.24 -9.99 31.84
N ASP A 662 15.05 -9.80 32.39
CA ASP A 662 14.86 -8.81 33.45
C ASP A 662 15.90 -9.10 34.53
N GLY A 663 16.59 -8.07 35.01
CA GLY A 663 17.61 -8.17 36.07
C GLY A 663 17.04 -8.55 37.44
N ASP A 664 15.88 -9.20 37.45
CA ASP A 664 15.07 -9.50 38.60
C ASP A 664 15.69 -10.66 39.39
N VAL A 665 15.81 -10.48 40.70
CA VAL A 665 16.29 -11.54 41.59
C VAL A 665 15.23 -12.63 41.61
N PRO A 666 15.56 -13.91 41.38
CA PRO A 666 14.56 -14.98 41.37
C PRO A 666 13.90 -15.11 42.74
N SER A 667 12.72 -14.49 42.88
CA SER A 667 11.78 -14.77 43.96
C SER A 667 11.18 -16.15 43.71
N ALA A 668 11.25 -17.02 44.70
CA ALA A 668 10.71 -18.37 44.62
C ALA A 668 9.42 -18.43 45.42
N ASP A 669 8.29 -18.56 44.71
CA ASP A 669 7.00 -18.92 45.28
C ASP A 669 6.77 -20.44 45.16
N GLY A 670 5.71 -20.94 45.80
CA GLY A 670 5.40 -22.37 45.84
C GLY A 670 5.12 -22.98 44.47
N GLU A 671 4.43 -22.26 43.59
CA GLU A 671 4.08 -22.75 42.25
C GLU A 671 5.29 -22.78 41.31
N LEU A 672 6.20 -21.80 41.39
CA LEU A 672 7.50 -21.83 40.71
C LEU A 672 8.38 -22.95 41.23
N ALA A 673 8.36 -23.24 42.53
CA ALA A 673 9.08 -24.39 43.09
C ALA A 673 8.53 -25.70 42.50
N LEU A 674 7.22 -25.88 42.45
CA LEU A 674 6.57 -27.03 41.80
C LEU A 674 6.93 -27.12 40.31
N LEU A 675 6.92 -26.00 39.60
CA LEU A 675 7.34 -25.94 38.20
C LEU A 675 8.80 -26.41 38.04
N GLY A 676 9.71 -25.96 38.91
CA GLY A 676 11.12 -26.37 38.90
C GLY A 676 11.35 -27.84 39.23
N LEU A 677 10.45 -28.47 39.98
CA LEU A 677 10.44 -29.92 40.23
C LEU A 677 9.90 -30.71 39.04
N LEU A 678 8.81 -30.25 38.43
CA LEU A 678 8.04 -31.04 37.46
C LEU A 678 8.55 -30.86 36.03
N GLN A 679 8.90 -29.63 35.64
CA GLN A 679 9.31 -29.30 34.29
C GLN A 679 10.52 -30.11 33.80
N PRO A 680 11.59 -30.36 34.57
CA PRO A 680 12.74 -31.10 34.05
C PRO A 680 12.44 -32.56 33.70
N LEU A 681 11.36 -33.15 34.22
CA LEU A 681 10.92 -34.50 33.83
C LEU A 681 10.15 -34.53 32.50
N ILE A 682 9.74 -33.35 32.00
CA ILE A 682 9.04 -33.18 30.73
C ILE A 682 9.97 -32.58 29.69
N ASP A 683 10.73 -31.55 30.07
CA ASP A 683 11.71 -30.90 29.22
C ASP A 683 12.96 -31.78 29.06
N ARG A 684 13.22 -32.20 27.82
CA ARG A 684 14.36 -33.06 27.44
C ARG A 684 15.72 -32.34 27.44
N ARG A 685 15.79 -31.05 27.77
CA ARG A 685 17.08 -30.38 28.00
C ARG A 685 17.78 -30.97 29.24
N PRO A 686 19.12 -31.04 29.25
CA PRO A 686 19.88 -31.48 30.41
C PRO A 686 19.47 -30.72 31.67
N LEU A 687 19.44 -31.43 32.81
CA LEU A 687 19.30 -30.77 34.11
C LEU A 687 20.68 -30.74 34.77
N VAL A 688 21.39 -29.63 34.57
CA VAL A 688 22.75 -29.43 35.08
C VAL A 688 22.68 -28.92 36.51
N VAL A 689 23.13 -29.73 37.46
CA VAL A 689 23.27 -29.33 38.87
C VAL A 689 24.71 -29.53 39.24
N ARG A 690 25.49 -28.43 39.30
CA ARG A 690 26.96 -28.41 39.45
C ARG A 690 27.52 -29.37 40.53
N ASP A 691 26.75 -29.62 41.59
CA ASP A 691 27.15 -30.44 42.75
C ASP A 691 26.67 -31.91 42.67
N LEU A 692 26.05 -32.32 41.56
CA LEU A 692 25.44 -33.65 41.37
C LEU A 692 25.84 -34.33 40.06
N SER A 693 25.59 -33.68 38.92
CA SER A 693 25.78 -34.26 37.58
C SER A 693 25.71 -33.17 36.51
N ASP A 694 26.44 -33.40 35.41
CA ASP A 694 26.35 -32.59 34.18
C ASP A 694 25.05 -32.83 33.41
N ASP A 695 24.37 -33.95 33.66
CA ASP A 695 22.96 -34.14 33.33
C ASP A 695 22.36 -35.14 34.32
N LEU A 696 21.54 -34.64 35.25
CA LEU A 696 20.90 -35.48 36.26
C LEU A 696 19.90 -36.46 35.63
N LEU A 697 19.31 -36.11 34.48
CA LEU A 697 18.23 -36.85 33.84
C LEU A 697 18.67 -37.45 32.50
N ALA A 698 19.94 -37.83 32.39
CA ALA A 698 20.50 -38.49 31.22
C ALA A 698 19.73 -39.78 30.89
N GLU A 699 19.62 -40.14 29.61
CA GLU A 699 18.81 -41.29 29.13
C GLU A 699 19.14 -42.60 29.87
N LYS A 700 20.42 -42.83 30.20
CA LYS A 700 20.90 -44.00 30.96
C LYS A 700 20.28 -44.17 32.35
N THR A 701 19.72 -43.11 32.93
CA THR A 701 19.09 -43.15 34.27
C THR A 701 17.69 -43.75 34.24
N GLY A 702 17.03 -43.76 33.07
CA GLY A 702 15.62 -44.14 32.95
C GLY A 702 14.64 -43.22 33.71
N ALA A 703 15.10 -42.12 34.30
CA ALA A 703 14.30 -41.23 35.12
C ALA A 703 13.30 -40.40 34.29
N ARG A 704 13.66 -40.10 33.04
CA ARG A 704 12.85 -39.30 32.10
C ARG A 704 12.28 -40.20 31.01
N THR A 705 10.99 -40.51 31.07
CA THR A 705 10.27 -41.28 30.03
C THR A 705 9.00 -40.56 29.59
N THR A 706 8.55 -40.81 28.36
CA THR A 706 7.36 -40.17 27.80
C THR A 706 6.09 -40.57 28.56
N GLU A 707 6.02 -41.82 29.05
CA GLU A 707 4.92 -42.33 29.86
C GLU A 707 4.85 -41.62 31.22
N ALA A 708 6.00 -41.40 31.86
CA ALA A 708 6.08 -40.66 33.11
C ALA A 708 5.64 -39.21 32.92
N ALA A 709 6.09 -38.55 31.85
CA ALA A 709 5.67 -37.19 31.51
C ALA A 709 4.15 -37.10 31.27
N ARG A 710 3.56 -38.05 30.54
CA ARG A 710 2.10 -38.12 30.32
C ARG A 710 1.34 -38.31 31.62
N ALA A 711 1.78 -39.25 32.47
CA ALA A 711 1.16 -39.49 33.77
C ALA A 711 1.21 -38.25 34.67
N LEU A 712 2.35 -37.53 34.70
CA LEU A 712 2.47 -36.26 35.42
C LEU A 712 1.46 -35.23 34.91
N VAL A 713 1.37 -35.03 33.59
CA VAL A 713 0.42 -34.08 32.99
C VAL A 713 -1.03 -34.43 33.34
N THR A 714 -1.40 -35.72 33.30
CA THR A 714 -2.73 -36.19 33.70
C THR A 714 -3.03 -35.95 35.18
N LEU A 715 -2.08 -36.27 36.07
CA LEU A 715 -2.25 -36.09 37.53
C LEU A 715 -2.38 -34.62 37.90
N ILE A 716 -1.54 -33.75 37.33
CA ILE A 716 -1.60 -32.30 37.56
C ILE A 716 -2.92 -31.75 37.00
N GLY A 717 -3.31 -32.13 35.78
CA GLY A 717 -4.56 -31.68 35.17
C GLY A 717 -5.81 -32.09 35.96
N ALA A 718 -5.76 -33.22 36.66
CA ALA A 718 -6.82 -33.68 37.56
C ALA A 718 -6.75 -33.05 38.97
N GLY A 719 -5.78 -32.17 39.24
CA GLY A 719 -5.58 -31.54 40.56
C GLY A 719 -4.92 -32.45 41.60
N ASN A 720 -4.45 -33.65 41.23
CA ASN A 720 -3.84 -34.60 42.16
C ASN A 720 -2.32 -34.36 42.28
N LEU A 721 -1.98 -33.24 42.89
CA LEU A 721 -0.59 -32.77 43.01
C LEU A 721 0.27 -33.66 43.89
N ASP A 722 -0.27 -34.23 44.97
CA ASP A 722 0.48 -35.13 45.85
C ASP A 722 0.94 -36.38 45.11
N ALA A 723 0.09 -36.96 44.25
CA ALA A 723 0.47 -38.08 43.40
C ALA A 723 1.51 -37.66 42.35
N ALA A 724 1.39 -36.47 41.77
CA ALA A 724 2.35 -35.95 40.81
C ALA A 724 3.75 -35.76 41.45
N VAL A 725 3.81 -35.18 42.66
CA VAL A 725 5.06 -34.99 43.42
C VAL A 725 5.66 -36.33 43.84
N ARG A 726 4.85 -37.31 44.26
CA ARG A 726 5.32 -38.68 44.55
C ARG A 726 5.91 -39.36 43.32
N LEU A 727 5.23 -39.25 42.17
CA LEU A 727 5.74 -39.79 40.91
C LEU A 727 7.06 -39.12 40.52
N ALA A 728 7.14 -37.79 40.60
CA ALA A 728 8.36 -37.04 40.33
C ALA A 728 9.51 -37.49 41.27
N SER A 729 9.24 -37.60 42.56
CA SER A 729 10.20 -38.05 43.57
C SER A 729 10.77 -39.44 43.26
N SER A 730 9.91 -40.38 42.84
CA SER A 730 10.33 -41.71 42.40
C SER A 730 11.27 -41.63 41.19
N ARG A 731 10.96 -40.79 40.19
CA ARG A 731 11.83 -40.59 39.01
C ARG A 731 13.18 -39.99 39.38
N TYR A 732 13.23 -38.97 40.24
CA TYR A 732 14.49 -38.40 40.70
C TYR A 732 15.33 -39.37 41.54
N ALA A 733 14.68 -40.26 42.31
CA ALA A 733 15.37 -41.33 43.03
C ALA A 733 16.07 -42.32 42.07
N MET A 734 15.48 -42.64 40.92
CA MET A 734 16.14 -43.44 39.86
C MET A 734 17.42 -42.75 39.35
N ALA A 735 17.41 -41.42 39.28
CA ALA A 735 18.57 -40.58 38.94
C ALA A 735 19.54 -40.35 40.13
N ARG A 736 19.35 -41.02 41.27
CA ARG A 736 20.13 -40.83 42.51
C ARG A 736 20.07 -39.41 43.11
N ALA A 737 19.03 -38.64 42.78
CA ALA A 737 18.72 -37.37 43.44
C ALA A 737 17.59 -37.55 44.47
N HIS A 738 17.95 -37.60 45.74
CA HIS A 738 16.99 -37.72 46.83
C HIS A 738 16.42 -36.35 47.20
N LEU A 739 15.10 -36.23 47.10
CA LEU A 739 14.35 -35.02 47.44
C LEU A 739 14.02 -34.96 48.94
N ALA A 740 13.87 -33.75 49.47
CA ALA A 740 13.34 -33.49 50.80
C ALA A 740 11.90 -34.02 50.90
N ALA A 741 11.58 -34.60 52.05
CA ALA A 741 10.22 -35.01 52.36
C ALA A 741 9.49 -33.83 53.01
N PHE A 742 8.27 -33.58 52.57
CA PHE A 742 7.40 -32.55 53.12
C PHE A 742 6.13 -33.21 53.61
N ASP A 743 5.72 -32.88 54.83
CA ASP A 743 4.44 -33.28 55.40
C ASP A 743 3.43 -32.14 55.23
N ALA A 744 3.16 -31.81 53.96
CA ALA A 744 2.29 -30.72 53.57
C ALA A 744 1.52 -31.11 52.30
N THR A 745 0.24 -30.72 52.23
CA THR A 745 -0.58 -30.90 51.03
C THR A 745 -0.16 -29.89 49.97
N PHE A 746 0.09 -30.36 48.75
CA PHE A 746 0.42 -29.48 47.63
C PHE A 746 -0.85 -28.90 47.00
N ALA A 747 -0.90 -27.58 46.84
CA ALA A 747 -2.01 -26.87 46.22
C ALA A 747 -1.47 -25.85 45.20
N VAL A 748 -2.27 -25.59 44.17
CA VAL A 748 -2.07 -24.51 43.19
C VAL A 748 -3.42 -23.85 42.91
N HIS A 749 -3.39 -22.58 42.47
CA HIS A 749 -4.61 -21.82 42.20
C HIS A 749 -5.42 -22.43 41.06
N GLU A 750 -4.77 -22.70 39.92
CA GLU A 750 -5.40 -23.33 38.77
C GLU A 750 -4.49 -24.45 38.21
N PRO A 751 -4.85 -25.74 38.37
CA PRO A 751 -3.99 -26.84 37.91
C PRO A 751 -3.69 -26.81 36.41
N GLY A 752 -4.64 -26.32 35.60
CA GLY A 752 -4.44 -26.13 34.15
C GLY A 752 -3.34 -25.11 33.81
N ARG A 753 -3.14 -24.07 34.63
CA ARG A 753 -2.02 -23.13 34.45
C ARG A 753 -0.69 -23.78 34.74
N LEU A 754 -0.61 -24.61 35.78
CA LEU A 754 0.60 -25.36 36.08
C LEU A 754 0.93 -26.34 34.95
N VAL A 755 -0.05 -27.06 34.38
CA VAL A 755 0.19 -27.91 33.20
C VAL A 755 0.72 -27.11 32.02
N ALA A 756 0.07 -26.00 31.68
CA ALA A 756 0.49 -25.12 30.59
C ALA A 756 1.89 -24.54 30.82
N ALA A 757 2.24 -24.22 32.06
CA ALA A 757 3.55 -23.65 32.43
C ALA A 757 4.73 -24.59 32.11
N LEU A 758 4.48 -25.90 32.04
CA LEU A 758 5.48 -26.91 31.68
C LEU A 758 5.95 -26.78 30.21
N LEU A 759 5.23 -26.02 29.37
CA LEU A 759 5.66 -25.69 28.00
C LEU A 759 6.68 -24.55 27.92
N TYR A 760 6.75 -23.68 28.92
CA TYR A 760 7.67 -22.53 28.88
C TYR A 760 9.10 -22.97 29.18
N THR A 761 10.07 -22.46 28.40
CA THR A 761 11.48 -22.81 28.57
C THR A 761 12.17 -21.83 29.49
N LEU A 762 12.36 -22.22 30.75
CA LEU A 762 13.20 -21.45 31.70
C LEU A 762 14.69 -21.60 31.38
N SER A 763 15.50 -20.63 31.83
CA SER A 763 16.96 -20.72 31.75
C SER A 763 17.51 -21.91 32.52
N ASP A 764 18.62 -22.50 32.08
CA ASP A 764 19.23 -23.65 32.78
C ASP A 764 19.66 -23.28 34.21
N ARG A 765 20.04 -22.01 34.43
CA ARG A 765 20.31 -21.47 35.75
C ARG A 765 19.06 -21.51 36.64
N ASP A 766 17.93 -20.98 36.17
CA ASP A 766 16.70 -20.92 36.96
C ASP A 766 16.13 -22.31 37.24
N ARG A 767 16.17 -23.21 36.25
CA ARG A 767 15.79 -24.62 36.40
C ARG A 767 16.60 -25.28 37.53
N ALA A 768 17.93 -25.09 37.51
CA ALA A 768 18.80 -25.63 38.55
C ALA A 768 18.54 -25.00 39.92
N VAL A 769 18.35 -23.67 39.99
CA VAL A 769 18.08 -22.96 41.25
C VAL A 769 16.75 -23.40 41.88
N LEU A 770 15.69 -23.51 41.07
CA LEU A 770 14.39 -23.97 41.55
C LEU A 770 14.44 -25.44 41.98
N PHE A 771 15.09 -26.31 41.20
CA PHE A 771 15.24 -27.72 41.55
C PHE A 771 16.07 -27.95 42.82
N LYS A 772 17.16 -27.19 43.03
CA LYS A 772 18.03 -27.33 44.23
C LYS A 772 17.26 -27.14 45.55
N ARG A 773 16.16 -26.39 45.55
CA ARG A 773 15.30 -26.19 46.73
C ARG A 773 14.59 -27.47 47.19
N TRP A 774 14.47 -28.46 46.30
CA TRP A 774 13.86 -29.76 46.60
C TRP A 774 14.87 -30.80 47.08
N LEU A 775 16.18 -30.56 46.96
CA LEU A 775 17.19 -31.52 47.39
C LEU A 775 17.24 -31.62 48.92
N ARG A 776 17.46 -32.83 49.43
CA ARG A 776 17.74 -33.01 50.86
C ARG A 776 18.94 -32.14 51.28
N PRO A 777 18.85 -31.39 52.39
CA PRO A 777 19.99 -30.68 52.93
C PRO A 777 21.14 -31.66 53.16
N ARG A 778 22.29 -31.44 52.50
CA ARG A 778 23.52 -32.17 52.80
C ARG A 778 24.19 -31.52 54.00
N ARG A 779 24.64 -32.29 54.98
CA ARG A 779 25.58 -31.78 55.99
C ARG A 779 26.79 -31.25 55.25
N ARG A 780 27.15 -29.97 55.45
CA ARG A 780 28.46 -29.46 55.01
C ARG A 780 29.51 -30.40 55.63
N PRO A 781 30.48 -30.93 54.86
CA PRO A 781 31.64 -31.53 55.50
C PRO A 781 32.24 -30.46 56.43
N GLN A 782 32.45 -30.81 57.70
CA GLN A 782 33.29 -30.01 58.59
C GLN A 782 34.55 -29.67 57.81
N ARG A 783 34.93 -28.40 57.78
CA ARG A 783 36.30 -28.01 57.40
C ARG A 783 37.22 -28.89 58.26
N GLY A 784 37.81 -29.90 57.63
CA GLY A 784 38.95 -30.60 58.19
C GLY A 784 40.00 -29.53 58.47
N GLU A 785 40.50 -29.59 59.70
CA GLU A 785 41.49 -28.69 60.26
C GLU A 785 42.68 -28.52 59.31
N ALA A 786 43.01 -27.27 59.01
CA ALA A 786 44.37 -26.92 58.68
C ALA A 786 45.08 -26.59 60.01
N HIS A 787 46.19 -27.29 60.26
CA HIS A 787 47.38 -26.96 61.06
C HIS A 787 47.79 -28.06 62.06
N ALA A 788 48.59 -29.02 61.57
CA ALA A 788 50.01 -29.19 61.92
C ALA A 788 50.62 -30.26 61.01
#